data_AF-S0FD88-F1
#
_entry.id   AF-S0FD88-F1
#
_cell.length_a   1.000
_cell.length_b   1.000
_cell.length_c   1.000
_cell.angle_alpha   90.00
_cell.angle_beta   90.00
_cell.angle_gamma   90.00
#
_symmetry.space_group_name_H-M   'P 1'
#
loop_
_entity.id
_entity.type
_entity.pdbx_description
1 polymer ?
#
loop_
_entity_poly.entity_id
_entity_poly.type
_entity_poly.pdbx_seq_one_letter_code
_entity_poly.pdbx_strand_id
1 'polypeptide(L)'
;MKNYIQKVAWALVLLLAATLSLSAKDGTAVRKLFKKGVSDSISVGGSKLVVLQKDLIRNRSLSVNSIGEENVPELDFAMTNVTAGGHGYRFLPHGTHFTGEGATVKIKYDRTRIPSGYTEDDIRTYYYDPAEKHWVALERVRVDKKEECVVSKTTHFTDMINGVIQAPESPQTEGFAPTMMNDIKAADPTAKLNVIAPPSANNRGSANLQYPFEMPPARNGMQPSLGLQYSSEGGSGWLGEGWNVSVPSITLDTRWGVPRYDLSKETETYLLSGSMLSTMDDNGQMGVAHRGEKMNRKADRQFYTRQGGDFNRIIRKGDSPANYYWEVTDKQGVKYIYGGDGAVVKGNVTDASGNTREVIAEWKLKRVEELHGDYIEYVYDIVDEDVRGGLKAKAAYLKEVHAGNAGQEPHTVVLFDGNKVKQVKTNNARYGFLASSNRLLEKVTVNFQGETLRSYAFDYKEGAFHKEMLTGVRQYDNTGKEVAFQNFDYYDDVQADKGYVPFKDDSEKWNTHDDGLDAGFVNPLKTVSKRFSDKPTALGGTTSSSVSGSFYAGVGPWDGSKWKSNTIGGSYSYSSDTSKGLSAFVDLNGDGLPDKVYKSGGSVYYRPQVKTDNGEVVYGEPVKVKGISNFSTTKSSTNSFGAKAVVGWNVLTAVVGTDKSTTKTKTTQYFSDINGDGLVDLVSNGKVYFNHLEFDQSGNAVPTFTLSSADTPSPIIYGGKVDTSVMEVSKDEQAEAIKNSPMEDIVRVWQAPKDGTVSVTGQVSLIAPTDDYDADEYQKADGVRIAIQKGGNELWNKTIAKGDNSPYSAAVSSVAVKRGDRIYFRVQSGSEETSNGSFDKVSWSPTITYAGESNILPNGLSSTEYKPEDGAIYDVNTSANVENGSSVEVRSAFHKPVTTDDVVLCIIGSNEKKDSDGNDNPNYIEKTVFARTLKANEAFGGDSLNISLENTEKLTNFSFEISSTSNVDWKEYRLASVCNLQGFCQC
;
A
#
# COMPACT_ATOMS: atom_id res chain seq x y z
N MET A 1 -28.48 19.17 -54.11
CA MET A 1 -28.12 19.66 -55.46
C MET A 1 -27.86 21.17 -55.53
N LYS A 2 -28.74 22.08 -55.05
CA LYS A 2 -28.50 23.54 -55.08
C LYS A 2 -27.18 24.00 -54.43
N ASN A 3 -26.81 23.45 -53.26
CA ASN A 3 -25.54 23.75 -52.59
C ASN A 3 -24.29 23.21 -53.32
N TYR A 4 -24.44 22.11 -54.07
CA TYR A 4 -23.36 21.52 -54.85
C TYR A 4 -23.13 22.31 -56.15
N ILE A 5 -24.23 22.75 -56.79
CA ILE A 5 -24.20 23.61 -57.97
C ILE A 5 -23.64 25.01 -57.61
N GLN A 6 -23.95 25.55 -56.43
CA GLN A 6 -23.32 26.79 -55.94
C GLN A 6 -21.83 26.62 -55.66
N LYS A 7 -21.39 25.53 -55.02
CA LYS A 7 -19.96 25.28 -54.77
C LYS A 7 -19.16 25.02 -56.05
N VAL A 8 -19.75 24.33 -57.03
CA VAL A 8 -19.14 24.09 -58.36
C VAL A 8 -19.11 25.37 -59.19
N ALA A 9 -20.15 26.22 -59.12
CA ALA A 9 -20.16 27.54 -59.75
C ALA A 9 -19.11 28.49 -59.13
N TRP A 10 -18.92 28.45 -57.81
CA TRP A 10 -17.84 29.18 -57.12
C TRP A 10 -16.46 28.70 -57.55
N ALA A 11 -16.26 27.39 -57.72
CA ALA A 11 -15.00 26.82 -58.20
C ALA A 11 -14.72 27.17 -59.67
N LEU A 12 -15.75 27.17 -60.55
CA LEU A 12 -15.60 27.54 -61.96
C LEU A 12 -15.33 29.04 -62.15
N VAL A 13 -15.90 29.92 -61.33
CA VAL A 13 -15.63 31.38 -61.37
C VAL A 13 -14.20 31.68 -60.90
N LEU A 14 -13.70 30.94 -59.92
CA LEU A 14 -12.28 30.98 -59.49
C LEU A 14 -11.33 30.45 -60.58
N LEU A 15 -11.76 29.47 -61.37
CA LEU A 15 -10.98 28.92 -62.49
C LEU A 15 -10.95 29.87 -63.70
N LEU A 16 -12.06 30.55 -64.04
CA LEU A 16 -12.09 31.51 -65.15
C LEU A 16 -11.27 32.77 -64.85
N ALA A 17 -11.28 33.27 -63.61
CA ALA A 17 -10.44 34.41 -63.20
C ALA A 17 -8.93 34.08 -63.18
N ALA A 18 -8.55 32.80 -63.24
CA ALA A 18 -7.16 32.35 -63.28
C ALA A 18 -6.52 32.42 -64.67
N THR A 19 -7.28 32.67 -65.75
CA THR A 19 -6.74 32.70 -67.13
C THR A 19 -6.12 34.03 -67.56
N LEU A 20 -6.12 35.06 -66.69
CA LEU A 20 -5.45 36.35 -66.90
C LEU A 20 -4.63 36.75 -65.66
N SER A 21 -3.83 35.85 -65.09
CA SER A 21 -2.88 36.21 -64.04
C SER A 21 -1.57 36.71 -64.65
N LEU A 22 -1.19 37.97 -64.37
CA LEU A 22 0.22 38.36 -64.47
C LEU A 22 0.95 37.74 -63.27
N SER A 23 1.94 36.91 -63.54
CA SER A 23 2.90 36.40 -62.56
C SER A 23 4.27 37.02 -62.87
N ALA A 24 4.89 37.66 -61.88
CA ALA A 24 6.26 38.15 -61.97
C ALA A 24 7.12 37.52 -60.86
N LYS A 25 8.42 37.37 -61.12
CA LYS A 25 9.41 36.87 -60.15
C LYS A 25 9.66 37.89 -59.03
N ASP A 26 10.14 37.38 -57.88
CA ASP A 26 10.41 38.12 -56.65
C ASP A 26 11.16 39.44 -56.89
N GLY A 27 10.68 40.52 -56.26
CA GLY A 27 11.26 41.87 -56.32
C GLY A 27 10.64 42.84 -57.31
N THR A 28 9.61 42.46 -58.09
CA THR A 28 8.90 43.38 -58.99
C THR A 28 7.45 43.62 -58.56
N ALA A 29 7.09 44.89 -58.33
CA ALA A 29 5.71 45.27 -58.01
C ALA A 29 4.78 44.96 -59.20
N VAL A 30 3.75 44.14 -58.98
CA VAL A 30 2.75 43.84 -60.02
C VAL A 30 1.54 44.72 -59.79
N ARG A 31 1.10 45.41 -60.83
CA ARG A 31 -0.04 46.33 -60.81
C ARG A 31 -1.05 45.93 -61.88
N LYS A 32 -2.33 45.88 -61.51
CA LYS A 32 -3.44 45.53 -62.41
C LYS A 32 -4.63 46.46 -62.20
N LEU A 33 -5.40 46.74 -63.26
CA LEU A 33 -6.65 47.49 -63.18
C LEU A 33 -7.80 46.52 -62.88
N PHE A 34 -8.41 46.62 -61.71
CA PHE A 34 -9.60 45.86 -61.33
C PHE A 34 -10.85 46.68 -61.66
N LYS A 35 -11.80 46.06 -62.37
CA LYS A 35 -13.09 46.68 -62.72
C LYS A 35 -14.17 46.22 -61.74
N LYS A 36 -14.98 47.15 -61.24
CA LYS A 36 -16.15 46.87 -60.41
C LYS A 36 -17.10 45.96 -61.17
N GLY A 37 -17.63 44.94 -60.50
CA GLY A 37 -18.52 43.97 -61.13
C GLY A 37 -17.82 42.83 -61.88
N VAL A 38 -16.49 42.71 -61.79
CA VAL A 38 -15.71 41.63 -62.42
C VAL A 38 -14.82 40.95 -61.35
N SER A 39 -14.85 39.63 -61.29
CA SER A 39 -13.92 38.86 -60.45
C SER A 39 -12.55 38.78 -61.11
N ASP A 40 -11.50 39.09 -60.37
CA ASP A 40 -10.13 39.10 -60.90
C ASP A 40 -9.09 38.80 -59.79
N SER A 41 -7.86 38.49 -60.17
CA SER A 41 -6.76 38.21 -59.25
C SER A 41 -5.40 38.74 -59.72
N ILE A 42 -4.50 38.93 -58.75
CA ILE A 42 -3.09 39.32 -58.96
C ILE A 42 -2.22 38.51 -58.00
N SER A 43 -1.01 38.13 -58.42
CA SER A 43 -0.12 37.26 -57.63
C SER A 43 1.34 37.68 -57.77
N VAL A 44 2.07 37.69 -56.66
CA VAL A 44 3.49 38.08 -56.57
C VAL A 44 4.18 37.23 -55.53
N GLY A 45 5.23 36.51 -55.92
CA GLY A 45 6.26 35.96 -55.02
C GLY A 45 5.86 35.09 -53.82
N GLY A 46 4.60 34.66 -53.71
CA GLY A 46 4.08 33.95 -52.53
C GLY A 46 2.83 34.57 -51.92
N SER A 47 2.40 35.73 -52.44
CA SER A 47 1.13 36.38 -52.14
C SER A 47 0.18 36.35 -53.34
N LYS A 48 -1.12 36.16 -53.08
CA LYS A 48 -2.20 36.25 -54.07
C LYS A 48 -3.38 37.01 -53.50
N LEU A 49 -3.81 38.03 -54.24
CA LEU A 49 -5.05 38.77 -53.99
C LEU A 49 -6.13 38.29 -54.96
N VAL A 50 -7.30 37.95 -54.43
CA VAL A 50 -8.49 37.60 -55.19
C VAL A 50 -9.62 38.56 -54.80
N VAL A 51 -10.17 39.25 -55.80
CA VAL A 51 -11.30 40.19 -55.64
C VAL A 51 -12.47 39.60 -56.40
N LEU A 52 -13.61 39.38 -55.74
CA LEU A 52 -14.81 38.88 -56.40
C LEU A 52 -15.69 40.02 -56.90
N GLN A 53 -16.57 39.72 -57.84
CA GLN A 53 -17.48 40.65 -58.52
C GLN A 53 -18.21 41.64 -57.60
N LYS A 54 -18.58 41.23 -56.38
CA LYS A 54 -19.35 42.04 -55.41
C LYS A 54 -18.49 42.89 -54.47
N ASP A 55 -17.18 42.65 -54.40
CA ASP A 55 -16.37 43.14 -53.28
C ASP A 55 -15.77 44.52 -53.56
N LEU A 56 -15.54 44.91 -54.82
CA LEU A 56 -14.84 46.16 -55.15
C LEU A 56 -15.76 47.39 -55.16
N ILE A 57 -15.42 48.44 -54.41
CA ILE A 57 -16.23 49.68 -54.28
C ILE A 57 -16.36 50.43 -55.62
N ARG A 58 -15.27 50.52 -56.40
CA ARG A 58 -15.15 51.21 -57.70
C ARG A 58 -13.97 50.70 -58.50
N ASN A 59 -13.94 50.93 -59.83
CA ASN A 59 -12.78 50.59 -60.67
C ASN A 59 -11.51 51.17 -60.06
N ARG A 60 -10.51 50.33 -59.81
CA ARG A 60 -9.27 50.76 -59.16
C ARG A 60 -8.08 49.95 -59.62
N SER A 61 -6.95 50.62 -59.79
CA SER A 61 -5.70 49.92 -60.02
C SER A 61 -5.12 49.50 -58.67
N LEU A 62 -4.93 48.20 -58.50
CA LEU A 62 -4.40 47.58 -57.29
C LEU A 62 -3.03 47.00 -57.61
N SER A 63 -2.10 47.09 -56.66
CA SER A 63 -0.79 46.46 -56.79
C SER A 63 -0.38 45.73 -55.52
N VAL A 64 0.42 44.68 -55.70
CA VAL A 64 1.05 43.92 -54.63
C VAL A 64 2.55 43.93 -54.89
N ASN A 65 3.34 44.24 -53.87
CA ASN A 65 4.80 44.19 -53.93
C ASN A 65 5.36 43.39 -52.75
N SER A 66 6.40 42.58 -52.97
CA SER A 66 7.16 41.98 -51.87
C SER A 66 8.04 43.06 -51.23
N ILE A 67 8.11 43.08 -49.90
CA ILE A 67 8.96 44.02 -49.14
C ILE A 67 10.14 43.27 -48.50
N GLY A 68 11.31 43.88 -48.60
CA GLY A 68 12.55 43.45 -47.93
C GLY A 68 12.48 43.70 -46.42
N GLU A 69 13.36 43.04 -45.67
CA GLU A 69 13.39 43.08 -44.20
C GLU A 69 13.45 44.50 -43.64
N GLU A 70 14.29 45.35 -44.23
CA GLU A 70 14.48 46.75 -43.85
C GLU A 70 13.27 47.66 -44.11
N ASN A 71 12.28 47.17 -44.87
CA ASN A 71 11.08 47.90 -45.27
C ASN A 71 9.81 47.40 -44.57
N VAL A 72 9.91 46.36 -43.72
CA VAL A 72 8.82 45.88 -42.88
C VAL A 72 8.71 46.76 -41.64
N PRO A 73 7.52 47.29 -41.31
CA PRO A 73 7.30 47.99 -40.04
C PRO A 73 7.71 47.13 -38.83
N GLU A 74 8.14 47.78 -37.75
CA GLU A 74 8.55 47.10 -36.52
C GLU A 74 7.47 46.11 -36.05
N LEU A 75 7.88 44.89 -35.69
CA LEU A 75 6.98 43.84 -35.24
C LEU A 75 6.56 44.12 -33.78
N ASP A 76 5.32 43.74 -33.45
CA ASP A 76 4.85 43.86 -32.07
C ASP A 76 5.59 42.93 -31.12
N PHE A 77 5.56 43.27 -29.84
CA PHE A 77 6.16 42.48 -28.78
C PHE A 77 5.71 41.01 -28.87
N ALA A 78 6.69 40.10 -28.82
CA ALA A 78 6.50 38.65 -28.96
C ALA A 78 5.93 38.15 -30.30
N MET A 79 5.81 39.00 -31.33
CA MET A 79 5.41 38.57 -32.67
C MET A 79 6.62 38.10 -33.49
N THR A 80 6.58 36.85 -33.97
CA THR A 80 7.56 36.30 -34.92
C THR A 80 6.99 36.30 -36.33
N ASN A 81 7.67 36.95 -37.27
CA ASN A 81 7.29 36.93 -38.68
C ASN A 81 7.72 35.62 -39.35
N VAL A 82 6.76 34.92 -39.95
CA VAL A 82 6.94 33.61 -40.61
C VAL A 82 6.60 33.65 -42.10
N THR A 83 6.54 34.84 -42.71
CA THR A 83 6.18 35.02 -44.13
C THR A 83 7.20 34.37 -45.07
N ALA A 84 6.73 33.70 -46.14
CA ALA A 84 7.58 33.12 -47.19
C ALA A 84 7.56 33.96 -48.48
N GLY A 85 8.68 33.95 -49.23
CA GLY A 85 8.84 34.71 -50.48
C GLY A 85 9.17 36.20 -50.31
N GLY A 86 9.47 36.61 -49.08
CA GLY A 86 9.79 37.99 -48.66
C GLY A 86 9.63 38.14 -47.14
N HIS A 87 9.89 39.33 -46.60
CA HIS A 87 9.62 39.64 -45.19
C HIS A 87 8.21 40.25 -45.00
N GLY A 88 7.47 40.50 -46.09
CA GLY A 88 6.07 40.91 -46.07
C GLY A 88 5.59 41.27 -47.47
N TYR A 89 4.34 41.73 -47.58
CA TYR A 89 3.76 42.20 -48.83
C TYR A 89 3.03 43.53 -48.65
N ARG A 90 3.36 44.52 -49.49
CA ARG A 90 2.70 45.84 -49.53
C ARG A 90 1.58 45.85 -50.56
N PHE A 91 0.35 46.09 -50.10
CA PHE A 91 -0.83 46.22 -50.95
C PHE A 91 -1.16 47.70 -51.15
N LEU A 92 -1.31 48.14 -52.40
CA LEU A 92 -1.58 49.53 -52.74
C LEU A 92 -2.79 49.70 -53.65
N PRO A 93 -3.47 50.87 -53.62
CA PRO A 93 -3.21 52.00 -52.71
C PRO A 93 -3.63 51.69 -51.27
N HIS A 94 -3.13 52.41 -50.27
CA HIS A 94 -3.54 52.17 -48.88
C HIS A 94 -5.02 52.52 -48.62
N GLY A 95 -5.59 51.94 -47.56
CA GLY A 95 -6.95 52.22 -47.06
C GLY A 95 -8.01 51.26 -47.59
N THR A 96 -9.28 51.57 -47.34
CA THR A 96 -10.43 50.70 -47.63
C THR A 96 -10.82 50.75 -49.11
N HIS A 97 -10.89 49.58 -49.75
CA HIS A 97 -11.26 49.46 -51.18
C HIS A 97 -12.40 48.48 -51.45
N PHE A 98 -12.83 47.73 -50.43
CA PHE A 98 -13.81 46.66 -50.57
C PHE A 98 -15.03 46.85 -49.66
N THR A 99 -16.18 46.32 -50.09
CA THR A 99 -17.43 46.26 -49.32
C THR A 99 -17.72 44.86 -48.80
N GLY A 100 -18.51 44.73 -47.72
CA GLY A 100 -18.96 43.44 -47.20
C GLY A 100 -17.81 42.59 -46.65
N GLU A 101 -17.76 41.31 -47.04
CA GLU A 101 -16.78 40.29 -46.59
C GLU A 101 -15.34 40.55 -47.08
N GLY A 102 -15.11 41.58 -47.89
CA GLY A 102 -13.78 41.98 -48.36
C GLY A 102 -13.12 41.03 -49.37
N ALA A 103 -11.96 41.45 -49.88
CA ALA A 103 -11.12 40.66 -50.77
C ALA A 103 -10.44 39.51 -50.02
N THR A 104 -10.09 38.45 -50.74
CA THR A 104 -9.36 37.31 -50.18
C THR A 104 -7.87 37.44 -50.49
N VAL A 105 -7.06 37.43 -49.45
CA VAL A 105 -5.60 37.44 -49.53
C VAL A 105 -5.09 36.06 -49.12
N LYS A 106 -4.13 35.54 -49.89
CA LYS A 106 -3.40 34.32 -49.59
C LYS A 106 -1.93 34.65 -49.50
N ILE A 107 -1.29 34.42 -48.36
CA ILE A 107 0.13 34.68 -48.14
C ILE A 107 0.79 33.38 -47.68
N LYS A 108 1.89 33.00 -48.33
CA LYS A 108 2.68 31.83 -47.94
C LYS A 108 3.46 32.05 -46.64
N TYR A 109 3.67 30.98 -45.89
CA TYR A 109 4.52 30.97 -44.69
C TYR A 109 5.66 29.96 -44.82
N ASP A 110 6.71 30.14 -44.04
CA ASP A 110 7.89 29.28 -43.99
C ASP A 110 7.88 28.46 -42.69
N ARG A 111 7.84 27.13 -42.83
CA ARG A 111 7.83 26.20 -41.69
C ARG A 111 9.08 26.29 -40.82
N THR A 112 10.22 26.67 -41.40
CA THR A 112 11.49 26.77 -40.67
C THR A 112 11.54 27.98 -39.74
N ARG A 113 10.63 28.94 -39.92
CA ARG A 113 10.55 30.18 -39.13
C ARG A 113 9.50 30.09 -38.00
N ILE A 114 8.79 28.97 -37.87
CA ILE A 114 7.81 28.76 -36.80
C ILE A 114 8.56 28.53 -35.48
N PRO A 115 8.30 29.32 -34.43
CA PRO A 115 8.94 29.15 -33.12
C PRO A 115 8.68 27.79 -32.47
N SER A 116 9.62 27.31 -31.65
CA SER A 116 9.45 26.09 -30.86
C SER A 116 8.23 26.19 -29.94
N GLY A 117 7.38 25.16 -29.93
CA GLY A 117 6.14 25.13 -29.14
C GLY A 117 4.90 25.61 -29.90
N TYR A 118 5.05 26.12 -31.13
CA TYR A 118 3.96 26.59 -31.98
C TYR A 118 3.83 25.73 -33.24
N THR A 119 2.63 25.67 -33.79
CA THR A 119 2.27 24.87 -34.95
C THR A 119 1.79 25.76 -36.11
N GLU A 120 1.60 25.17 -37.29
CA GLU A 120 1.04 25.88 -38.45
C GLU A 120 -0.36 26.46 -38.17
N ASP A 121 -1.11 25.86 -37.23
CA ASP A 121 -2.46 26.32 -36.87
C ASP A 121 -2.45 27.58 -36.00
N ASP A 122 -1.27 28.02 -35.52
CA ASP A 122 -1.09 29.23 -34.72
C ASP A 122 -0.77 30.47 -35.59
N ILE A 123 -0.51 30.26 -36.89
CA ILE A 123 -0.17 31.35 -37.83
C ILE A 123 -1.43 32.15 -38.19
N ARG A 124 -1.31 33.48 -38.15
CA ARG A 124 -2.32 34.43 -38.65
C ARG A 124 -1.70 35.44 -39.61
N THR A 125 -2.52 35.98 -40.50
CA THR A 125 -2.12 37.13 -41.35
C THR A 125 -2.46 38.42 -40.63
N TYR A 126 -1.50 39.33 -40.58
CA TYR A 126 -1.64 40.65 -39.96
C TYR A 126 -1.46 41.75 -40.99
N TYR A 127 -2.09 42.89 -40.75
CA TYR A 127 -1.85 44.12 -41.49
C TYR A 127 -1.32 45.21 -40.56
N TYR A 128 -0.44 46.06 -41.06
CA TYR A 128 0.08 47.18 -40.28
C TYR A 128 -0.90 48.36 -40.30
N ASP A 129 -1.28 48.86 -39.12
CA ASP A 129 -2.01 50.12 -38.97
C ASP A 129 -1.04 51.28 -38.72
N PRO A 130 -0.84 52.22 -39.67
CA PRO A 130 0.08 53.33 -39.49
C PRO A 130 -0.35 54.37 -38.45
N ALA A 131 -1.63 54.43 -38.07
CA ALA A 131 -2.14 55.37 -37.09
C ALA A 131 -1.85 54.89 -35.66
N GLU A 132 -2.06 53.59 -35.41
CA GLU A 132 -1.81 52.96 -34.10
C GLU A 132 -0.39 52.38 -33.97
N LYS A 133 0.35 52.32 -35.07
CA LYS A 133 1.72 51.76 -35.18
C LYS A 133 1.82 50.31 -34.69
N HIS A 134 0.80 49.51 -34.96
CA HIS A 134 0.63 48.13 -34.47
C HIS A 134 0.14 47.19 -35.60
N TRP A 135 0.39 45.88 -35.50
CA TRP A 135 -0.08 44.88 -36.45
C TRP A 135 -1.41 44.26 -36.03
N VAL A 136 -2.46 44.49 -36.81
CA VAL A 136 -3.81 44.01 -36.53
C VAL A 136 -4.10 42.72 -37.31
N ALA A 137 -4.63 41.71 -36.62
CA ALA A 137 -4.94 40.41 -37.22
C ALA A 137 -6.11 40.51 -38.21
N LEU A 138 -5.95 39.93 -39.40
CA LEU A 138 -7.04 39.73 -40.35
C LEU A 138 -7.91 38.54 -39.96
N GLU A 139 -9.16 38.57 -40.41
CA GLU A 139 -10.07 37.42 -40.28
C GLU A 139 -9.52 36.23 -41.09
N ARG A 140 -9.12 35.18 -40.37
CA ARG A 140 -8.55 33.95 -40.95
C ARG A 140 -9.66 33.02 -41.43
N VAL A 141 -9.65 32.69 -42.72
CA VAL A 141 -10.56 31.70 -43.32
C VAL A 141 -10.06 30.28 -43.08
N ARG A 142 -8.78 30.02 -43.35
CA ARG A 142 -8.11 28.73 -43.09
C ARG A 142 -6.59 28.82 -43.23
N VAL A 143 -5.88 27.83 -42.66
CA VAL A 143 -4.47 27.53 -42.97
C VAL A 143 -4.43 26.34 -43.93
N ASP A 144 -3.76 26.50 -45.07
CA ASP A 144 -3.61 25.45 -46.08
C ASP A 144 -2.22 24.82 -45.97
N LYS A 145 -2.12 23.73 -45.19
CA LYS A 145 -0.84 23.05 -44.88
C LYS A 145 -0.20 22.37 -46.09
N LYS A 146 -0.94 22.15 -47.17
CA LYS A 146 -0.43 21.54 -48.41
C LYS A 146 0.22 22.58 -49.33
N GLU A 147 -0.39 23.77 -49.41
CA GLU A 147 0.09 24.88 -50.22
C GLU A 147 0.96 25.88 -49.42
N GLU A 148 1.16 25.62 -48.12
CA GLU A 148 1.95 26.41 -47.16
C GLU A 148 1.51 27.87 -47.12
N CYS A 149 0.19 28.11 -47.08
CA CYS A 149 -0.35 29.48 -47.07
C CYS A 149 -1.51 29.69 -46.08
N VAL A 150 -1.61 30.92 -45.58
CA VAL A 150 -2.75 31.39 -44.79
C VAL A 150 -3.70 32.14 -45.72
N VAL A 151 -4.99 31.80 -45.64
CA VAL A 151 -6.07 32.44 -46.40
C VAL A 151 -6.86 33.33 -45.47
N SER A 152 -6.90 34.63 -45.75
CA SER A 152 -7.50 35.66 -44.89
C SER A 152 -8.40 36.61 -45.69
N LYS A 153 -9.35 37.26 -45.00
CA LYS A 153 -10.20 38.31 -45.57
C LYS A 153 -9.65 39.69 -45.21
N THR A 154 -9.77 40.63 -46.14
CA THR A 154 -9.35 42.02 -45.90
C THR A 154 -10.23 43.03 -46.63
N THR A 155 -10.53 44.14 -45.96
CA THR A 155 -11.28 45.27 -46.51
C THR A 155 -10.39 46.49 -46.76
N HIS A 156 -9.20 46.54 -46.16
CA HIS A 156 -8.21 47.61 -46.25
C HIS A 156 -6.90 47.09 -46.84
N PHE A 157 -6.13 47.95 -47.49
CA PHE A 157 -4.79 47.64 -47.98
C PHE A 157 -3.74 48.44 -47.20
N THR A 158 -2.72 47.74 -46.74
CA THR A 158 -1.50 48.26 -46.10
C THR A 158 -0.39 47.22 -46.30
N ASP A 159 0.63 47.23 -45.45
CA ASP A 159 1.62 46.15 -45.37
C ASP A 159 1.05 44.97 -44.62
N MET A 160 1.29 43.75 -45.12
CA MET A 160 0.77 42.52 -44.52
C MET A 160 1.85 41.46 -44.38
N ILE A 161 1.80 40.70 -43.29
CA ILE A 161 2.71 39.59 -42.97
C ILE A 161 1.92 38.39 -42.43
N ASN A 162 2.51 37.19 -42.47
CA ASN A 162 2.10 36.08 -41.62
C ASN A 162 2.98 36.07 -40.36
N GLY A 163 2.36 35.97 -39.18
CA GLY A 163 3.06 35.97 -37.91
C GLY A 163 2.46 34.99 -36.89
N VAL A 164 3.27 34.67 -35.88
CA VAL A 164 2.88 33.93 -34.67
C VAL A 164 3.16 34.85 -33.48
N ILE A 165 2.17 35.07 -32.62
CA ILE A 165 2.35 35.79 -31.35
C ILE A 165 2.70 34.76 -30.29
N GLN A 166 3.92 34.86 -29.76
CA GLN A 166 4.34 34.03 -28.64
C GLN A 166 3.71 34.59 -27.36
N ALA A 167 3.00 33.76 -26.59
CA ALA A 167 2.67 34.15 -25.22
C ALA A 167 3.98 34.20 -24.42
N PRO A 168 4.27 35.29 -23.69
CA PRO A 168 5.49 35.36 -22.89
C PRO A 168 5.45 34.28 -21.81
N GLU A 169 6.26 33.25 -21.96
CA GLU A 169 6.62 32.39 -20.84
C GLU A 169 7.57 33.18 -19.93
N SER A 170 6.98 33.72 -18.87
CA SER A 170 7.56 34.47 -17.74
C SER A 170 7.73 35.99 -17.93
N PRO A 171 7.39 36.79 -16.88
CA PRO A 171 7.42 38.24 -16.93
C PRO A 171 8.83 38.75 -16.61
N GLN A 172 9.54 39.30 -17.59
CA GLN A 172 10.75 40.09 -17.31
C GLN A 172 11.09 40.97 -18.51
N THR A 173 10.47 42.15 -18.56
CA THR A 173 11.11 43.46 -18.71
C THR A 173 9.99 44.51 -18.85
N GLU A 174 9.34 44.86 -17.74
CA GLU A 174 8.85 46.23 -17.65
C GLU A 174 10.07 47.13 -17.43
N GLY A 175 10.33 48.00 -18.39
CA GLY A 175 11.35 49.02 -18.29
C GLY A 175 11.07 49.91 -17.08
N PHE A 176 11.96 49.85 -16.10
CA PHE A 176 12.04 50.80 -15.00
C PHE A 176 12.17 52.23 -15.57
N ALA A 177 11.10 53.01 -15.48
CA ALA A 177 11.15 54.47 -15.47
C ALA A 177 10.72 54.95 -14.07
N PRO A 178 11.64 55.02 -13.09
CA PRO A 178 11.29 55.47 -11.75
C PRO A 178 11.21 56.99 -11.79
N THR A 179 10.00 57.56 -11.94
CA THR A 179 9.55 58.90 -11.48
C THR A 179 8.31 59.44 -12.21
N MET A 180 7.65 58.70 -13.11
CA MET A 180 6.38 59.19 -13.68
C MET A 180 5.18 58.68 -12.87
N MET A 181 4.56 59.56 -12.09
CA MET A 181 3.21 59.37 -11.56
C MET A 181 2.18 59.56 -12.69
N ASN A 182 2.23 58.68 -13.68
CA ASN A 182 1.32 58.64 -14.83
C ASN A 182 0.74 57.23 -14.89
N ASP A 183 -0.34 56.99 -14.12
CA ASP A 183 -1.36 55.94 -14.34
C ASP A 183 -2.13 55.65 -13.04
N ILE A 184 -2.86 56.64 -12.53
CA ILE A 184 -4.01 56.31 -11.67
C ILE A 184 -5.10 55.80 -12.61
N LYS A 185 -5.14 54.49 -12.85
CA LYS A 185 -6.23 53.84 -13.58
C LYS A 185 -7.56 54.17 -12.88
N ALA A 186 -8.62 54.39 -13.66
CA ALA A 186 -9.97 54.52 -13.13
C ALA A 186 -10.32 53.29 -12.28
N ALA A 187 -11.07 53.48 -11.19
CA ALA A 187 -11.44 52.40 -10.28
C ALA A 187 -12.15 51.27 -11.06
N ASP A 188 -11.49 50.13 -11.15
CA ASP A 188 -12.09 48.90 -11.66
C ASP A 188 -12.71 48.14 -10.47
N PRO A 189 -14.05 48.03 -10.41
CA PRO A 189 -14.73 47.34 -9.31
C PRO A 189 -14.43 45.83 -9.29
N THR A 190 -13.80 45.29 -10.33
CA THR A 190 -13.39 43.88 -10.41
C THR A 190 -11.91 43.65 -10.10
N ALA A 191 -11.10 44.71 -9.99
CA ALA A 191 -9.69 44.56 -9.67
C ALA A 191 -9.50 43.98 -8.25
N LYS A 192 -8.65 42.96 -8.14
CA LYS A 192 -8.35 42.23 -6.89
C LYS A 192 -9.55 41.46 -6.29
N LEU A 193 -10.55 41.10 -7.10
CA LEU A 193 -11.50 40.04 -6.78
C LEU A 193 -10.89 38.68 -7.16
N ASN A 194 -10.70 37.81 -6.18
CA ASN A 194 -10.17 36.47 -6.44
C ASN A 194 -11.30 35.54 -6.91
N VAL A 195 -11.24 35.18 -8.19
CA VAL A 195 -12.14 34.22 -8.82
C VAL A 195 -11.49 32.84 -8.78
N ILE A 196 -12.19 31.86 -8.23
CA ILE A 196 -11.74 30.46 -8.22
C ILE A 196 -12.17 29.82 -9.56
N ALA A 197 -11.20 29.31 -10.32
CA ALA A 197 -11.50 28.52 -11.51
C ALA A 197 -12.07 27.15 -11.11
N PRO A 198 -12.98 26.56 -11.90
CA PRO A 198 -13.42 25.18 -11.66
C PRO A 198 -12.22 24.23 -11.68
N PRO A 199 -12.24 23.15 -10.88
CA PRO A 199 -11.14 22.21 -10.81
C PRO A 199 -10.98 21.52 -12.16
N SER A 200 -9.74 21.40 -12.64
CA SER A 200 -9.42 20.70 -13.89
C SER A 200 -8.92 19.29 -13.59
N ALA A 201 -9.21 18.34 -14.49
CA ALA A 201 -8.74 16.97 -14.36
C ALA A 201 -7.21 16.92 -14.45
N ASN A 202 -6.59 16.27 -13.46
CA ASN A 202 -5.16 15.96 -13.48
C ASN A 202 -4.94 14.45 -13.72
N ASN A 203 -3.69 14.04 -13.94
CA ASN A 203 -3.32 12.63 -14.14
C ASN A 203 -3.52 11.74 -12.89
N ARG A 204 -3.91 12.30 -11.75
CA ARG A 204 -4.28 11.57 -10.53
C ARG A 204 -5.79 11.46 -10.34
N GLY A 205 -6.59 12.14 -11.17
CA GLY A 205 -8.05 12.21 -11.01
C GLY A 205 -8.53 13.04 -9.82
N SER A 206 -7.64 13.78 -9.13
CA SER A 206 -8.00 14.58 -7.97
C SER A 206 -8.47 15.99 -8.33
N ALA A 207 -9.53 16.45 -7.67
CA ALA A 207 -9.99 17.82 -7.78
C ALA A 207 -9.17 18.72 -6.85
N ASN A 208 -8.62 19.81 -7.38
CA ASN A 208 -7.82 20.76 -6.62
C ASN A 208 -8.32 22.18 -6.85
N LEU A 209 -8.43 22.97 -5.79
CA LEU A 209 -8.80 24.38 -5.83
C LEU A 209 -7.80 25.20 -5.03
N GLN A 210 -7.64 26.47 -5.40
CA GLN A 210 -6.82 27.41 -4.65
C GLN A 210 -7.51 28.76 -4.55
N TYR A 211 -7.47 29.36 -3.36
CA TYR A 211 -7.90 30.73 -3.12
C TYR A 211 -6.76 31.52 -2.48
N PRO A 212 -5.98 32.30 -3.25
CA PRO A 212 -4.89 33.08 -2.70
C PRO A 212 -5.44 34.21 -1.82
N PHE A 213 -4.68 34.58 -0.79
CA PHE A 213 -4.91 35.81 -0.04
C PHE A 213 -4.14 36.95 -0.70
N GLU A 214 -4.79 38.08 -0.88
CA GLU A 214 -4.17 39.26 -1.47
C GLU A 214 -3.23 39.92 -0.45
N MET A 215 -1.94 39.93 -0.76
CA MET A 215 -0.91 40.58 0.05
C MET A 215 -0.41 41.85 -0.64
N PRO A 216 -0.09 42.92 0.11
CA PRO A 216 0.64 44.03 -0.46
C PRO A 216 2.08 43.59 -0.79
N PRO A 217 2.60 43.88 -2.00
CA PRO A 217 3.98 43.55 -2.35
C PRO A 217 4.95 44.41 -1.53
N ALA A 218 6.05 43.82 -1.07
CA ALA A 218 7.19 44.54 -0.54
C ALA A 218 8.06 45.13 -1.68
N ARG A 219 9.20 45.74 -1.34
CA ARG A 219 10.19 46.13 -2.36
C ARG A 219 10.62 44.90 -3.17
N ASN A 220 10.94 45.12 -4.43
CA ASN A 220 11.31 44.06 -5.39
C ASN A 220 10.24 42.95 -5.60
N GLY A 221 9.01 43.15 -5.14
CA GLY A 221 7.90 42.21 -5.35
C GLY A 221 7.86 41.04 -4.36
N MET A 222 8.67 41.04 -3.30
CA MET A 222 8.64 40.01 -2.27
C MET A 222 7.30 40.08 -1.50
N GLN A 223 6.56 38.98 -1.45
CA GLN A 223 5.31 38.90 -0.68
C GLN A 223 5.07 37.49 -0.14
N PRO A 224 4.44 37.34 1.03
CA PRO A 224 4.03 36.02 1.51
C PRO A 224 3.01 35.39 0.55
N SER A 225 3.33 34.20 0.03
CA SER A 225 2.38 33.42 -0.76
C SER A 225 1.50 32.59 0.19
N LEU A 226 0.40 33.18 0.65
CA LEU A 226 -0.57 32.54 1.53
C LEU A 226 -1.92 32.37 0.82
N GLY A 227 -2.63 31.31 1.14
CA GLY A 227 -3.95 31.05 0.59
C GLY A 227 -4.52 29.71 1.03
N LEU A 228 -5.77 29.49 0.66
CA LEU A 228 -6.47 28.23 0.85
C LEU A 228 -6.12 27.28 -0.29
N GLN A 229 -5.95 26.02 0.04
CA GLN A 229 -5.79 24.93 -0.93
C GLN A 229 -6.75 23.82 -0.58
N TYR A 230 -7.47 23.34 -1.59
CA TYR A 230 -8.32 22.16 -1.54
C TYR A 230 -7.70 21.03 -2.35
N SER A 231 -7.83 19.81 -1.83
CA SER A 231 -7.64 18.58 -2.59
C SER A 231 -8.71 17.57 -2.20
N SER A 232 -9.34 16.92 -3.18
CA SER A 232 -10.31 15.83 -2.93
C SER A 232 -9.66 14.59 -2.29
N GLU A 233 -8.34 14.44 -2.39
CA GLU A 233 -7.56 13.41 -1.69
C GLU A 233 -7.11 13.88 -0.28
N GLY A 234 -7.33 15.16 0.03
CA GLY A 234 -6.96 15.76 1.30
C GLY A 234 -7.86 15.28 2.44
N GLY A 235 -7.25 14.94 3.57
CA GLY A 235 -7.98 14.65 4.81
C GLY A 235 -8.41 15.92 5.56
N SER A 236 -8.79 15.77 6.82
CA SER A 236 -9.17 16.88 7.70
C SER A 236 -7.99 17.82 7.97
N GLY A 237 -8.07 19.05 7.45
CA GLY A 237 -7.08 20.12 7.64
C GLY A 237 -7.61 21.27 8.49
N TRP A 238 -6.83 22.34 8.67
CA TRP A 238 -7.20 23.46 9.54
C TRP A 238 -8.44 24.23 9.06
N LEU A 239 -8.89 24.03 7.83
CA LEU A 239 -10.11 24.60 7.26
C LEU A 239 -11.18 23.53 6.99
N GLY A 240 -11.17 22.42 7.73
CA GLY A 240 -12.12 21.32 7.53
C GLY A 240 -11.63 20.27 6.54
N GLU A 241 -12.53 19.40 6.08
CA GLU A 241 -12.17 18.27 5.21
C GLU A 241 -11.67 18.76 3.83
N GLY A 242 -10.49 18.27 3.41
CA GLY A 242 -9.90 18.57 2.11
C GLY A 242 -9.23 19.95 1.99
N TRP A 243 -9.53 20.89 2.90
CA TRP A 243 -9.00 22.26 2.88
C TRP A 243 -7.91 22.51 3.91
N ASN A 244 -6.87 23.23 3.50
CA ASN A 244 -5.83 23.70 4.40
C ASN A 244 -5.22 25.04 3.95
N VAL A 245 -4.40 25.65 4.80
CA VAL A 245 -3.57 26.81 4.40
C VAL A 245 -2.28 26.28 3.77
N SER A 246 -1.96 26.75 2.57
CA SER A 246 -0.74 26.35 1.85
C SER A 246 0.48 27.05 2.46
N VAL A 247 1.21 26.34 3.33
CA VAL A 247 2.51 26.79 3.85
C VAL A 247 3.56 25.68 3.62
N PRO A 248 4.69 25.99 2.97
CA PRO A 248 5.77 25.02 2.79
C PRO A 248 6.25 24.44 4.12
N SER A 249 6.55 23.15 4.14
CA SER A 249 7.14 22.49 5.31
C SER A 249 7.98 21.29 4.90
N ILE A 250 8.90 20.90 5.79
CA ILE A 250 9.60 19.63 5.70
C ILE A 250 8.97 18.67 6.72
N THR A 251 8.65 17.46 6.28
CA THR A 251 8.00 16.43 7.11
C THR A 251 8.68 15.08 6.94
N LEU A 252 8.41 14.14 7.83
CA LEU A 252 8.87 12.77 7.71
C LEU A 252 7.98 11.95 6.77
N ASP A 253 8.60 11.12 5.92
CA ASP A 253 7.91 10.14 5.10
C ASP A 253 7.55 8.90 5.92
N THR A 254 6.26 8.77 6.24
CA THR A 254 5.73 7.68 7.09
C THR A 254 5.13 6.52 6.30
N ARG A 255 5.24 6.54 4.96
CA ARG A 255 4.71 5.47 4.09
C ARG A 255 5.40 4.12 4.31
N TRP A 256 6.62 4.13 4.87
CA TRP A 256 7.46 2.95 5.09
C TRP A 256 7.47 2.48 6.55
N GLY A 257 6.51 2.94 7.36
CA GLY A 257 6.41 2.66 8.78
C GLY A 257 6.80 3.84 9.65
N VAL A 258 6.72 3.62 10.97
CA VAL A 258 7.04 4.64 11.98
C VAL A 258 8.56 4.89 11.98
N PRO A 259 9.02 6.16 11.96
CA PRO A 259 10.44 6.49 12.00
C PRO A 259 11.11 5.98 13.29
N ARG A 260 12.38 5.56 13.19
CA ARG A 260 13.12 4.94 14.32
C ARG A 260 13.89 5.94 15.18
N TYR A 261 14.28 7.10 14.63
CA TYR A 261 15.05 8.13 15.33
C TYR A 261 16.34 7.61 15.98
N ASP A 262 17.07 6.74 15.27
CA ASP A 262 18.39 6.29 15.72
C ASP A 262 19.31 7.49 15.92
N LEU A 263 20.22 7.48 16.91
CA LEU A 263 21.09 8.64 17.18
C LEU A 263 22.33 8.67 16.27
N SER A 264 22.78 7.51 15.80
CA SER A 264 24.04 7.31 15.09
C SER A 264 23.87 7.16 13.58
N LYS A 265 22.69 6.70 13.14
CA LYS A 265 22.37 6.38 11.75
C LYS A 265 21.25 7.24 11.21
N GLU A 266 21.27 7.50 9.90
CA GLU A 266 20.13 8.09 9.20
C GLU A 266 19.03 7.04 9.01
N THR A 267 17.96 7.15 9.80
CA THR A 267 16.80 6.24 9.73
C THR A 267 15.53 6.92 9.22
N GLU A 268 15.56 8.24 9.06
CA GLU A 268 14.42 9.07 8.66
C GLU A 268 14.50 9.40 7.17
N THR A 269 13.38 9.25 6.46
CA THR A 269 13.22 9.80 5.11
C THR A 269 12.40 11.08 5.21
N TYR A 270 12.81 12.13 4.48
CA TYR A 270 12.21 13.46 4.57
C TYR A 270 11.48 13.83 3.28
N LEU A 271 10.43 14.64 3.40
CA LEU A 271 9.66 15.21 2.31
C LEU A 271 9.74 16.74 2.41
N LEU A 272 10.13 17.43 1.33
CA LEU A 272 10.03 18.88 1.19
C LEU A 272 8.80 19.20 0.35
N SER A 273 7.76 19.78 0.96
CA SER A 273 6.48 20.06 0.28
C SER A 273 5.93 18.85 -0.49
N GLY A 274 6.06 17.66 0.10
CA GLY A 274 5.64 16.38 -0.50
C GLY A 274 6.67 15.69 -1.41
N SER A 275 7.72 16.40 -1.85
CA SER A 275 8.80 15.82 -2.67
C SER A 275 9.84 15.11 -1.81
N MET A 276 10.11 13.85 -2.12
CA MET A 276 11.04 13.05 -1.32
C MET A 276 12.49 13.49 -1.49
N LEU A 277 13.17 13.61 -0.35
CA LEU A 277 14.58 13.95 -0.25
C LEU A 277 15.46 12.70 -0.17
N SER A 278 16.67 12.83 -0.71
CA SER A 278 17.71 11.82 -0.73
C SER A 278 19.07 12.46 -0.41
N THR A 279 20.03 11.67 0.04
CA THR A 279 21.36 12.16 0.43
C THR A 279 22.44 11.19 -0.05
N MET A 280 23.69 11.64 -0.09
CA MET A 280 24.84 10.83 -0.46
C MET A 280 25.53 10.26 0.79
N ASP A 281 26.08 9.06 0.67
CA ASP A 281 27.01 8.52 1.66
C ASP A 281 28.43 9.11 1.52
N ASP A 282 29.38 8.61 2.32
CA ASP A 282 30.78 9.08 2.30
C ASP A 282 31.51 8.75 0.99
N ASN A 283 30.99 7.80 0.21
CA ASN A 283 31.53 7.39 -1.10
C ASN A 283 30.85 8.10 -2.27
N GLY A 284 29.90 9.01 -2.01
CA GLY A 284 29.15 9.73 -3.04
C GLY A 284 27.97 8.96 -3.63
N GLN A 285 27.59 7.82 -3.05
CA GLN A 285 26.44 7.03 -3.52
C GLN A 285 25.13 7.60 -2.96
N MET A 286 24.17 7.83 -3.86
CA MET A 286 22.84 8.31 -3.49
C MET A 286 22.02 7.24 -2.78
N GLY A 287 21.35 7.61 -1.68
CA GLY A 287 20.45 6.72 -0.96
C GLY A 287 19.36 7.45 -0.18
N VAL A 288 18.42 6.67 0.32
CA VAL A 288 17.29 7.09 1.16
C VAL A 288 17.25 6.18 2.39
N ALA A 289 16.90 6.73 3.55
CA ALA A 289 17.05 6.03 4.82
C ALA A 289 16.24 4.73 4.93
N HIS A 290 15.13 4.59 4.20
CA HIS A 290 14.29 3.39 4.21
C HIS A 290 14.80 2.25 3.30
N ARG A 291 15.91 2.42 2.55
CA ARG A 291 16.49 1.37 1.68
C ARG A 291 17.97 1.16 1.96
N GLY A 292 18.45 -0.06 1.76
CA GLY A 292 19.87 -0.42 1.88
C GLY A 292 20.49 -0.19 3.26
N GLU A 293 21.83 -0.21 3.27
CA GLU A 293 22.67 0.03 4.44
C GLU A 293 22.48 1.44 5.00
N LYS A 294 22.47 1.55 6.34
CA LYS A 294 22.21 2.83 7.01
C LYS A 294 23.46 3.69 7.08
N MET A 295 23.37 4.89 6.49
CA MET A 295 24.42 5.89 6.50
C MET A 295 24.65 6.43 7.91
N ASN A 296 25.91 6.73 8.24
CA ASN A 296 26.24 7.43 9.48
C ASN A 296 25.67 8.84 9.46
N ARG A 297 25.16 9.29 10.60
CA ARG A 297 24.64 10.63 10.75
C ARG A 297 25.75 11.68 10.82
N LYS A 298 25.45 12.89 10.33
CA LYS A 298 26.32 14.07 10.36
C LYS A 298 25.56 15.27 10.91
N ALA A 299 26.28 16.19 11.55
CA ALA A 299 25.75 17.45 12.07
C ALA A 299 25.20 18.35 10.95
N ASP A 300 25.95 18.51 9.87
CA ASP A 300 25.45 19.17 8.67
C ASP A 300 25.40 18.14 7.55
N ARG A 301 24.24 18.02 6.92
CA ARG A 301 24.05 17.08 5.81
C ARG A 301 23.28 17.70 4.67
N GLN A 302 23.83 17.58 3.47
CA GLN A 302 23.17 18.01 2.25
C GLN A 302 22.21 16.95 1.72
N PHE A 303 21.04 17.41 1.28
CA PHE A 303 20.00 16.61 0.66
C PHE A 303 19.66 17.14 -0.74
N TYR A 304 18.99 16.30 -1.51
CA TYR A 304 18.59 16.55 -2.88
C TYR A 304 17.17 16.01 -3.09
N THR A 305 16.36 16.69 -3.89
CA THR A 305 15.08 16.13 -4.35
C THR A 305 15.35 14.92 -5.24
N ARG A 306 14.60 13.83 -5.06
CA ARG A 306 14.81 12.61 -5.85
C ARG A 306 14.48 12.78 -7.33
N GLN A 307 13.45 13.56 -7.63
CA GLN A 307 13.12 14.03 -8.97
C GLN A 307 13.51 15.51 -9.02
N GLY A 308 14.47 15.86 -9.87
CA GLY A 308 15.07 17.19 -9.94
C GLY A 308 14.34 18.14 -10.89
N GLY A 309 14.57 19.44 -10.70
CA GLY A 309 14.08 20.54 -11.56
C GLY A 309 14.48 21.92 -11.04
N ASP A 310 14.42 22.08 -9.71
CA ASP A 310 14.58 23.38 -9.06
C ASP A 310 16.05 23.71 -8.67
N PHE A 311 16.91 22.68 -8.57
CA PHE A 311 18.33 22.76 -8.17
C PHE A 311 18.59 23.57 -6.88
N ASN A 312 17.66 23.48 -5.93
CA ASN A 312 17.83 24.09 -4.61
C ASN A 312 18.95 23.40 -3.82
N ARG A 313 19.74 24.18 -3.08
CA ARG A 313 20.71 23.66 -2.11
C ARG A 313 19.99 23.41 -0.78
N ILE A 314 19.79 22.15 -0.43
CA ILE A 314 19.06 21.74 0.79
C ILE A 314 20.04 21.20 1.82
N ILE A 315 20.14 21.83 2.98
CA ILE A 315 21.05 21.42 4.07
C ILE A 315 20.25 21.24 5.35
N ARG A 316 20.31 20.04 5.93
CA ARG A 316 19.91 19.80 7.33
C ARG A 316 21.05 20.22 8.23
N LYS A 317 20.74 21.02 9.24
CA LYS A 317 21.64 21.52 10.28
C LYS A 317 21.24 20.94 11.62
N GLY A 318 22.22 20.48 12.41
CA GLY A 318 22.02 19.86 13.72
C GLY A 318 22.44 18.38 13.75
N ASP A 319 22.84 17.90 14.92
CA ASP A 319 23.45 16.58 15.11
C ASP A 319 22.50 15.49 15.64
N SER A 320 21.29 15.86 16.07
CA SER A 320 20.34 14.96 16.72
C SER A 320 18.89 15.14 16.21
N PRO A 321 18.04 14.09 16.21
CA PRO A 321 16.63 14.21 15.79
C PRO A 321 15.83 15.21 16.62
N ALA A 322 16.35 15.59 17.79
CA ALA A 322 15.75 16.57 18.68
C ALA A 322 16.01 18.04 18.29
N ASN A 323 17.02 18.32 17.45
CA ASN A 323 17.53 19.70 17.25
C ASN A 323 17.70 20.13 15.79
N TYR A 324 17.20 19.35 14.83
CA TYR A 324 17.34 19.73 13.43
C TYR A 324 16.59 21.00 13.07
N TYR A 325 17.20 21.75 12.15
CA TYR A 325 16.53 22.71 11.29
C TYR A 325 17.09 22.59 9.88
N TRP A 326 16.42 23.18 8.90
CA TRP A 326 16.79 23.05 7.50
C TRP A 326 16.98 24.42 6.86
N GLU A 327 18.00 24.52 6.04
CA GLU A 327 18.25 25.65 5.15
C GLU A 327 18.09 25.17 3.70
N VAL A 328 17.16 25.79 2.97
CA VAL A 328 17.00 25.58 1.52
C VAL A 328 17.33 26.89 0.84
N THR A 329 18.33 26.88 -0.04
CA THR A 329 18.69 28.06 -0.86
C THR A 329 18.28 27.80 -2.30
N ASP A 330 17.50 28.69 -2.90
CA ASP A 330 17.15 28.60 -4.32
C ASP A 330 18.28 29.13 -5.23
N LYS A 331 18.05 29.12 -6.56
CA LYS A 331 19.02 29.62 -7.55
C LYS A 331 19.21 31.13 -7.51
N GLN A 332 18.21 31.85 -7.02
CA GLN A 332 18.18 33.31 -6.87
C GLN A 332 18.90 33.76 -5.60
N GLY A 333 19.29 32.82 -4.73
CA GLY A 333 19.96 33.10 -3.47
C GLY A 333 19.01 33.38 -2.30
N VAL A 334 17.71 33.19 -2.50
CA VAL A 334 16.71 33.29 -1.42
C VAL A 334 16.85 32.09 -0.50
N LYS A 335 16.93 32.37 0.80
CA LYS A 335 17.08 31.37 1.85
C LYS A 335 15.75 31.10 2.53
N TYR A 336 15.33 29.85 2.53
CA TYR A 336 14.18 29.34 3.26
C TYR A 336 14.67 28.53 4.46
N ILE A 337 14.30 28.96 5.66
CA ILE A 337 14.65 28.32 6.92
C ILE A 337 13.42 27.59 7.45
N TYR A 338 13.51 26.27 7.60
CA TYR A 338 12.46 25.43 8.17
C TYR A 338 12.85 24.93 9.56
N GLY A 339 11.96 25.11 10.54
CA GLY A 339 12.16 24.73 11.92
C GLY A 339 13.01 25.71 12.75
N GLY A 340 13.65 25.19 13.79
CA GLY A 340 14.22 25.98 14.89
C GLY A 340 13.18 26.30 15.98
N ASP A 341 13.57 27.12 16.96
CA ASP A 341 12.70 27.44 18.10
C ASP A 341 11.34 27.96 17.66
N GLY A 342 10.27 27.33 18.15
CA GLY A 342 8.87 27.71 17.89
C GLY A 342 8.28 27.30 16.55
N ALA A 343 9.03 26.64 15.65
CA ALA A 343 8.57 26.27 14.31
C ALA A 343 8.68 24.76 14.03
N VAL A 344 8.66 23.93 15.08
CA VAL A 344 8.79 22.48 14.99
C VAL A 344 7.67 21.76 15.74
N VAL A 345 7.19 20.65 15.16
CA VAL A 345 6.34 19.71 15.88
C VAL A 345 7.23 18.62 16.46
N LYS A 346 7.35 18.62 17.80
CA LYS A 346 8.20 17.71 18.55
C LYS A 346 7.42 16.92 19.59
N GLY A 347 7.83 15.67 19.81
CA GLY A 347 7.18 14.76 20.75
C GLY A 347 8.14 13.71 21.28
N ASN A 348 7.68 12.94 22.26
CA ASN A 348 8.47 11.87 22.88
C ASN A 348 8.21 10.53 22.19
N VAL A 349 9.27 9.84 21.81
CA VAL A 349 9.22 8.49 21.25
C VAL A 349 9.98 7.54 22.17
N THR A 350 9.41 6.36 22.41
CA THR A 350 10.04 5.27 23.16
C THR A 350 10.51 4.20 22.18
N ASP A 351 11.81 3.91 22.20
CA ASP A 351 12.37 2.85 21.36
C ASP A 351 12.06 1.44 21.89
N ALA A 352 12.40 0.42 21.11
CA ALA A 352 12.17 -0.99 21.47
C ALA A 352 12.92 -1.44 22.75
N SER A 353 13.94 -0.68 23.17
CA SER A 353 14.69 -0.92 24.40
C SER A 353 14.08 -0.20 25.61
N GLY A 354 12.96 0.52 25.43
CA GLY A 354 12.27 1.26 26.48
C GLY A 354 12.84 2.66 26.74
N ASN A 355 13.80 3.16 25.95
CA ASN A 355 14.34 4.50 26.14
C ASN A 355 13.46 5.54 25.47
N THR A 356 13.03 6.54 26.24
CA THR A 356 12.23 7.66 25.75
C THR A 356 13.12 8.85 25.42
N ARG A 357 12.90 9.47 24.26
CA ARG A 357 13.62 10.68 23.81
C ARG A 357 12.69 11.64 23.07
N GLU A 358 13.02 12.93 23.12
CA GLU A 358 12.33 13.95 22.33
C GLU A 358 12.85 13.94 20.89
N VAL A 359 11.95 14.03 19.91
CA VAL A 359 12.27 14.04 18.48
C VAL A 359 11.38 15.02 17.73
N ILE A 360 11.89 15.57 16.63
CA ILE A 360 11.13 16.45 15.73
C ILE A 360 10.58 15.62 14.55
N ALA A 361 9.31 15.85 14.19
CA ALA A 361 8.66 15.20 13.05
C ALA A 361 8.32 16.17 11.91
N GLU A 362 8.06 17.43 12.22
CA GLU A 362 7.72 18.45 11.23
C GLU A 362 8.52 19.73 11.47
N TRP A 363 9.08 20.28 10.39
CA TRP A 363 9.79 21.55 10.36
C TRP A 363 8.98 22.53 9.52
N LYS A 364 8.31 23.48 10.18
CA LYS A 364 7.50 24.49 9.52
C LYS A 364 8.39 25.60 8.97
N LEU A 365 8.03 26.21 7.83
CA LEU A 365 8.77 27.36 7.30
C LEU A 365 8.76 28.46 8.35
N LYS A 366 9.93 28.87 8.85
CA LYS A 366 10.09 29.89 9.89
C LYS A 366 10.46 31.24 9.29
N ARG A 367 11.36 31.25 8.30
CA ARG A 367 11.86 32.49 7.71
C ARG A 367 12.23 32.32 6.24
N VAL A 368 11.93 33.34 5.46
CA VAL A 368 12.40 33.55 4.09
C VAL A 368 13.24 34.81 4.10
N GLU A 369 14.45 34.77 3.55
CA GLU A 369 15.37 35.90 3.50
C GLU A 369 15.98 36.02 2.11
N GLU A 370 15.87 37.20 1.50
CA GLU A 370 16.46 37.50 0.20
C GLU A 370 17.91 37.99 0.33
N LEU A 371 18.63 38.12 -0.79
CA LEU A 371 20.02 38.59 -0.83
C LEU A 371 20.20 40.01 -0.26
N HIS A 372 19.16 40.84 -0.33
CA HIS A 372 19.19 42.22 0.16
C HIS A 372 18.81 42.34 1.66
N GLY A 373 18.51 41.23 2.33
CA GLY A 373 18.16 41.17 3.75
C GLY A 373 16.67 41.41 4.07
N ASP A 374 15.84 41.61 3.03
CA ASP A 374 14.37 41.64 3.17
C ASP A 374 13.87 40.25 3.58
N TYR A 375 12.84 40.21 4.43
CA TYR A 375 12.46 38.99 5.13
C TYR A 375 10.94 38.78 5.21
N ILE A 376 10.57 37.51 5.28
CA ILE A 376 9.24 37.05 5.71
C ILE A 376 9.43 36.06 6.86
N GLU A 377 8.86 36.33 8.02
CA GLU A 377 8.90 35.48 9.20
C GLU A 377 7.52 34.88 9.48
N TYR A 378 7.49 33.62 9.90
CA TYR A 378 6.28 32.85 10.19
C TYR A 378 6.33 32.39 11.64
N VAL A 379 5.33 32.79 12.41
CA VAL A 379 5.21 32.51 13.84
C VAL A 379 4.09 31.51 14.05
N TYR A 380 4.36 30.42 14.76
CA TYR A 380 3.40 29.34 15.01
C TYR A 380 3.03 29.26 16.49
N ASP A 381 1.81 28.81 16.76
CA ASP A 381 1.36 28.33 18.07
C ASP A 381 1.50 26.81 18.11
N ILE A 382 2.36 26.31 19.00
CA ILE A 382 2.58 24.87 19.22
C ILE A 382 1.78 24.47 20.45
N VAL A 383 0.81 23.58 20.27
CA VAL A 383 -0.18 23.26 21.30
C VAL A 383 -0.29 21.77 21.58
N ASP A 384 -0.66 21.47 22.83
CA ASP A 384 -1.00 20.13 23.29
C ASP A 384 -2.52 19.99 23.36
N GLU A 385 -3.05 19.10 22.53
CA GLU A 385 -4.48 18.83 22.44
C GLU A 385 -4.85 17.55 23.20
N ASP A 386 -5.89 17.63 24.02
CA ASP A 386 -6.37 16.49 24.80
C ASP A 386 -6.99 15.40 23.93
N VAL A 387 -6.52 14.18 24.15
CA VAL A 387 -7.03 12.93 23.57
C VAL A 387 -7.53 12.02 24.69
N ARG A 388 -8.51 11.17 24.38
CA ARG A 388 -9.09 10.20 25.32
C ARG A 388 -7.99 9.35 25.96
N GLY A 389 -8.10 9.10 27.27
CA GLY A 389 -7.12 8.32 28.02
C GLY A 389 -5.99 9.15 28.66
N GLY A 390 -6.14 10.47 28.74
CA GLY A 390 -5.15 11.36 29.36
C GLY A 390 -3.90 11.61 28.51
N LEU A 391 -3.96 11.28 27.22
CA LEU A 391 -2.88 11.49 26.27
C LEU A 391 -2.98 12.89 25.64
N LYS A 392 -1.82 13.43 25.22
CA LYS A 392 -1.73 14.72 24.53
C LYS A 392 -1.23 14.52 23.10
N ALA A 393 -1.93 15.10 22.13
CA ALA A 393 -1.48 15.20 20.76
C ALA A 393 -0.82 16.56 20.51
N LYS A 394 0.22 16.58 19.68
CA LYS A 394 0.96 17.79 19.30
C LYS A 394 0.38 18.37 18.02
N ALA A 395 0.13 19.68 18.01
CA ALA A 395 -0.30 20.41 16.82
C ALA A 395 0.48 21.73 16.67
N ALA A 396 0.57 22.22 15.43
CA ALA A 396 1.16 23.50 15.10
C ALA A 396 0.20 24.28 14.20
N TYR A 397 -0.18 25.48 14.63
CA TYR A 397 -1.05 26.40 13.89
C TYR A 397 -0.29 27.67 13.57
N LEU A 398 -0.39 28.17 12.34
CA LEU A 398 0.23 29.45 11.99
C LEU A 398 -0.50 30.56 12.76
N LYS A 399 0.23 31.43 13.44
CA LYS A 399 -0.35 32.50 14.26
C LYS A 399 -0.19 33.84 13.57
N GLU A 400 1.03 34.14 13.12
CA GLU A 400 1.37 35.42 12.51
C GLU A 400 2.36 35.24 11.37
N VAL A 401 2.28 36.11 10.36
CA VAL A 401 3.31 36.25 9.32
C VAL A 401 3.72 37.71 9.22
N HIS A 402 5.01 37.97 9.35
CA HIS A 402 5.59 39.31 9.34
C HIS A 402 6.44 39.46 8.09
N ALA A 403 6.19 40.49 7.27
CA ALA A 403 7.04 40.81 6.13
C ALA A 403 7.59 42.23 6.28
N GLY A 404 8.90 42.37 6.10
CA GLY A 404 9.62 43.62 6.36
C GLY A 404 10.90 43.76 5.55
N ASN A 405 11.43 44.98 5.54
CA ASN A 405 12.72 45.26 4.90
C ASN A 405 13.87 45.01 5.89
N ALA A 406 15.06 44.79 5.37
CA ALA A 406 16.27 44.63 6.17
C ALA A 406 16.43 45.74 7.24
N GLY A 407 16.50 45.34 8.51
CA GLY A 407 16.72 46.25 9.65
C GLY A 407 15.54 47.17 9.99
N GLN A 408 14.35 46.91 9.46
CA GLN A 408 13.12 47.66 9.75
C GLN A 408 12.06 46.77 10.40
N GLU A 409 11.15 47.41 11.14
CA GLU A 409 9.91 46.77 11.59
C GLU A 409 9.08 46.27 10.40
N PRO A 410 8.31 45.18 10.56
CA PRO A 410 7.53 44.61 9.48
C PRO A 410 6.46 45.58 9.01
N HIS A 411 6.43 45.85 7.70
CA HIS A 411 5.40 46.69 7.11
C HIS A 411 4.09 45.94 6.89
N THR A 412 4.13 44.61 6.77
CA THR A 412 2.95 43.76 6.62
C THR A 412 2.90 42.75 7.76
N VAL A 413 1.77 42.68 8.45
CA VAL A 413 1.52 41.68 9.49
C VAL A 413 0.22 40.98 9.18
N VAL A 414 0.27 39.66 8.98
CA VAL A 414 -0.89 38.80 8.77
C VAL A 414 -1.18 38.04 10.05
N LEU A 415 -2.40 38.14 10.57
CA LEU A 415 -2.85 37.49 11.79
C LEU A 415 -3.84 36.37 11.44
N PHE A 416 -3.69 35.23 12.09
CA PHE A 416 -4.57 34.07 11.93
C PHE A 416 -5.30 33.79 13.25
N ASP A 417 -6.63 33.74 13.21
CA ASP A 417 -7.47 33.44 14.35
C ASP A 417 -8.27 32.15 14.09
N GLY A 418 -8.17 31.19 15.01
CA GLY A 418 -8.77 29.88 14.84
C GLY A 418 -8.69 29.02 16.10
N ASN A 419 -9.64 29.24 17.01
CA ASN A 419 -9.70 28.55 18.30
C ASN A 419 -10.87 27.57 18.41
N LYS A 420 -11.83 27.62 17.47
CA LYS A 420 -12.92 26.64 17.41
C LYS A 420 -12.36 25.23 17.26
N VAL A 421 -12.67 24.36 18.22
CA VAL A 421 -12.33 22.94 18.18
C VAL A 421 -13.36 22.19 17.33
N LYS A 422 -12.89 21.40 16.37
CA LYS A 422 -13.72 20.51 15.55
C LYS A 422 -14.46 19.50 16.42
N GLN A 423 -15.70 19.20 16.04
CA GLN A 423 -16.47 18.12 16.67
C GLN A 423 -15.79 16.76 16.49
N VAL A 424 -15.41 16.42 15.25
CA VAL A 424 -14.62 15.24 14.93
C VAL A 424 -13.14 15.58 15.01
N LYS A 425 -12.48 15.05 16.04
CA LYS A 425 -11.04 15.21 16.27
C LYS A 425 -10.24 14.18 15.47
N THR A 426 -9.25 14.64 14.72
CA THR A 426 -8.33 13.81 13.93
C THR A 426 -6.97 13.76 14.61
N ASN A 427 -6.58 12.55 15.02
CA ASN A 427 -5.29 12.29 15.66
C ASN A 427 -4.58 11.14 14.91
N ASN A 428 -3.26 11.18 14.81
CA ASN A 428 -2.48 10.12 14.22
C ASN A 428 -1.19 9.88 15.03
N ALA A 429 -0.68 8.65 15.01
CA ALA A 429 0.54 8.25 15.73
C ALA A 429 1.71 7.90 14.80
N ARG A 430 1.65 8.33 13.53
CA ARG A 430 2.59 7.90 12.48
C ARG A 430 4.03 8.33 12.74
N TYR A 431 4.23 9.37 13.53
CA TYR A 431 5.55 9.86 13.93
C TYR A 431 6.13 9.15 15.16
N GLY A 432 5.42 8.18 15.75
CA GLY A 432 5.79 7.55 17.02
C GLY A 432 5.27 8.27 18.26
N PHE A 433 4.61 9.42 18.07
CA PHE A 433 3.84 10.15 19.08
C PHE A 433 2.55 10.70 18.45
N LEU A 434 1.60 11.11 19.27
CA LEU A 434 0.32 11.65 18.79
C LEU A 434 0.49 13.05 18.20
N ALA A 435 0.04 13.23 16.97
CA ALA A 435 -0.08 14.52 16.30
C ALA A 435 -1.52 14.75 15.82
N SER A 436 -1.96 16.01 15.79
CA SER A 436 -3.35 16.37 15.54
C SER A 436 -3.52 17.67 14.75
N SER A 437 -4.75 17.89 14.28
CA SER A 437 -5.21 19.14 13.67
C SER A 437 -6.69 19.33 14.01
N ASN A 438 -6.99 19.62 15.27
CA ASN A 438 -8.35 19.65 15.80
C ASN A 438 -8.99 21.04 15.88
N ARG A 439 -8.29 22.11 15.49
CA ARG A 439 -8.86 23.47 15.43
C ARG A 439 -9.32 23.82 14.01
N LEU A 440 -10.17 24.84 13.90
CA LEU A 440 -10.58 25.47 12.65
C LEU A 440 -10.05 26.90 12.58
N LEU A 441 -9.63 27.33 11.38
CA LEU A 441 -9.28 28.73 11.11
C LEU A 441 -10.55 29.53 10.88
N GLU A 442 -10.80 30.58 11.65
CA GLU A 442 -12.04 31.36 11.60
C GLU A 442 -11.85 32.67 10.84
N LYS A 443 -10.67 33.31 10.98
CA LYS A 443 -10.38 34.59 10.35
C LYS A 443 -8.89 34.79 10.04
N VAL A 444 -8.60 35.45 8.93
CA VAL A 444 -7.27 35.98 8.59
C VAL A 444 -7.36 37.50 8.43
N THR A 445 -6.48 38.25 9.10
CA THR A 445 -6.44 39.72 9.01
C THR A 445 -5.10 40.16 8.45
N VAL A 446 -5.11 41.00 7.42
CA VAL A 446 -3.91 41.55 6.80
C VAL A 446 -3.78 43.02 7.20
N ASN A 447 -2.75 43.33 7.98
CA ASN A 447 -2.40 44.68 8.37
C ASN A 447 -1.23 45.19 7.53
N PHE A 448 -1.28 46.46 7.13
CA PHE A 448 -0.22 47.14 6.42
C PHE A 448 0.09 48.48 7.12
N GLN A 449 1.36 48.69 7.49
CA GLN A 449 1.84 49.85 8.25
C GLN A 449 1.04 50.13 9.53
N GLY A 450 0.63 49.07 10.23
CA GLY A 450 -0.11 49.15 11.51
C GLY A 450 -1.63 49.26 11.37
N GLU A 451 -2.15 49.49 10.16
CA GLU A 451 -3.60 49.60 9.90
C GLU A 451 -4.13 48.34 9.23
N THR A 452 -5.39 47.97 9.50
CA THR A 452 -6.03 46.85 8.79
C THR A 452 -6.29 47.21 7.34
N LEU A 453 -5.72 46.44 6.42
CA LEU A 453 -5.94 46.62 4.99
C LEU A 453 -7.17 45.83 4.51
N ARG A 454 -7.32 44.59 5.01
CA ARG A 454 -8.42 43.68 4.68
C ARG A 454 -8.48 42.50 5.66
N SER A 455 -9.58 41.77 5.64
CA SER A 455 -9.67 40.48 6.34
C SER A 455 -10.48 39.46 5.56
N TYR A 456 -10.29 38.18 5.88
CA TYR A 456 -10.97 37.02 5.32
C TYR A 456 -11.63 36.25 6.46
N ALA A 457 -12.92 35.97 6.36
CA ALA A 457 -13.63 35.10 7.32
C ALA A 457 -14.12 33.82 6.63
N PHE A 458 -14.20 32.74 7.40
CA PHE A 458 -14.52 31.40 6.90
C PHE A 458 -15.81 30.87 7.52
N ASP A 459 -16.74 30.46 6.66
CA ASP A 459 -18.03 29.88 7.06
C ASP A 459 -17.96 28.35 7.04
N TYR A 460 -18.46 27.70 8.08
CA TYR A 460 -18.45 26.23 8.21
C TYR A 460 -19.84 25.64 8.40
N LYS A 461 -20.06 24.44 7.85
CA LYS A 461 -21.21 23.58 8.18
C LYS A 461 -20.76 22.23 8.70
N GLU A 462 -21.62 21.62 9.50
CA GLU A 462 -21.51 20.21 9.84
C GLU A 462 -21.98 19.36 8.64
N GLY A 463 -21.13 18.46 8.16
CA GLY A 463 -21.42 17.53 7.07
C GLY A 463 -21.65 16.09 7.56
N ALA A 464 -21.69 15.15 6.62
CA ALA A 464 -21.84 13.73 6.91
C ALA A 464 -20.86 13.23 7.98
N PHE A 465 -21.37 12.44 8.93
CA PHE A 465 -20.61 11.90 10.07
C PHE A 465 -19.96 12.97 10.96
N HIS A 466 -20.60 14.15 11.08
CA HIS A 466 -20.15 15.26 11.92
C HIS A 466 -18.81 15.90 11.49
N LYS A 467 -18.43 15.75 10.22
CA LYS A 467 -17.22 16.39 9.67
C LYS A 467 -17.46 17.88 9.47
N GLU A 468 -16.48 18.72 9.80
CA GLU A 468 -16.56 20.17 9.55
C GLU A 468 -16.15 20.47 8.10
N MET A 469 -17.02 21.17 7.36
CA MET A 469 -16.87 21.47 5.94
C MET A 469 -16.83 22.99 5.73
N LEU A 470 -15.82 23.50 5.02
CA LEU A 470 -15.74 24.92 4.65
C LEU A 470 -16.79 25.25 3.58
N THR A 471 -17.76 26.09 3.89
CA THR A 471 -18.86 26.47 2.99
C THR A 471 -18.65 27.81 2.31
N GLY A 472 -17.76 28.65 2.81
CA GLY A 472 -17.48 29.92 2.15
C GLY A 472 -16.33 30.70 2.72
N VAL A 473 -15.89 31.67 1.93
CA VAL A 473 -14.84 32.64 2.24
C VAL A 473 -15.40 34.01 1.95
N ARG A 474 -15.36 34.90 2.95
CA ARG A 474 -15.80 36.30 2.82
C ARG A 474 -14.61 37.22 2.96
N GLN A 475 -14.46 38.16 2.05
CA GLN A 475 -13.45 39.19 2.10
C GLN A 475 -14.06 40.51 2.56
N TYR A 476 -13.39 41.18 3.48
CA TYR A 476 -13.76 42.47 4.03
C TYR A 476 -12.68 43.51 3.74
N ASP A 477 -13.09 44.75 3.52
CA ASP A 477 -12.18 45.90 3.40
C ASP A 477 -11.66 46.39 4.77
N ASN A 478 -10.92 47.50 4.76
CA ASN A 478 -10.36 48.14 5.95
C ASN A 478 -11.42 48.72 6.92
N THR A 479 -12.67 48.88 6.47
CA THR A 479 -13.79 49.33 7.32
C THR A 479 -14.64 48.17 7.85
N GLY A 480 -14.29 46.93 7.50
CA GLY A 480 -15.05 45.74 7.86
C GLY A 480 -16.30 45.51 7.01
N LYS A 481 -16.42 46.19 5.86
CA LYS A 481 -17.52 45.95 4.92
C LYS A 481 -17.17 44.78 3.99
N GLU A 482 -18.12 43.86 3.80
CA GLU A 482 -17.96 42.74 2.86
C GLU A 482 -17.84 43.26 1.42
N VAL A 483 -16.79 42.84 0.72
CA VAL A 483 -16.49 43.25 -0.66
C VAL A 483 -16.52 42.10 -1.67
N ALA A 484 -16.29 40.88 -1.22
CA ALA A 484 -16.34 39.68 -2.05
C ALA A 484 -16.67 38.45 -1.20
N PHE A 485 -17.30 37.44 -1.81
CA PHE A 485 -17.46 36.14 -1.18
C PHE A 485 -17.34 35.02 -2.23
N GLN A 486 -16.98 33.84 -1.76
CA GLN A 486 -17.01 32.60 -2.52
C GLN A 486 -17.69 31.52 -1.67
N ASN A 487 -18.59 30.74 -2.27
CA ASN A 487 -19.25 29.63 -1.60
C ASN A 487 -18.78 28.30 -2.18
N PHE A 488 -18.74 27.29 -1.32
CA PHE A 488 -18.42 25.92 -1.65
C PHE A 488 -19.56 25.03 -1.24
N ASP A 489 -19.82 24.01 -2.06
CA ASP A 489 -20.73 22.93 -1.69
C ASP A 489 -20.09 21.59 -1.99
N TYR A 490 -20.59 20.57 -1.31
CA TYR A 490 -20.03 19.24 -1.33
C TYR A 490 -21.12 18.25 -1.69
N TYR A 491 -20.74 17.27 -2.48
CA TYR A 491 -21.63 16.17 -2.79
C TYR A 491 -21.78 15.27 -1.56
N ASP A 492 -23.03 15.02 -1.17
CA ASP A 492 -23.40 14.28 0.04
C ASP A 492 -24.35 13.13 -0.30
N ASP A 493 -23.77 11.94 -0.51
CA ASP A 493 -24.51 10.73 -0.86
C ASP A 493 -25.48 10.27 0.23
N VAL A 494 -25.17 10.58 1.49
CA VAL A 494 -25.98 10.13 2.63
C VAL A 494 -27.00 11.18 3.06
N GLN A 495 -27.11 12.30 2.34
CA GLN A 495 -28.06 13.38 2.59
C GLN A 495 -28.15 13.70 4.09
N ALA A 496 -27.01 13.95 4.73
CA ALA A 496 -26.87 14.13 6.16
C ALA A 496 -27.79 15.24 6.70
N ASP A 497 -28.03 16.29 5.90
CA ASP A 497 -28.97 17.38 6.20
C ASP A 497 -30.42 16.91 6.44
N LYS A 498 -30.77 15.69 6.00
CA LYS A 498 -32.08 15.05 6.23
C LYS A 498 -32.06 14.03 7.37
N GLY A 499 -31.00 13.99 8.19
CA GLY A 499 -30.87 13.08 9.32
C GLY A 499 -30.24 11.73 8.98
N TYR A 500 -29.32 11.71 8.01
CA TYR A 500 -28.71 10.50 7.41
C TYR A 500 -29.75 9.62 6.70
N VAL A 501 -29.73 9.65 5.38
CA VAL A 501 -30.49 8.76 4.51
C VAL A 501 -29.55 7.61 4.12
N PRO A 502 -29.68 6.43 4.74
CA PRO A 502 -28.89 5.27 4.34
C PRO A 502 -29.22 4.89 2.89
N PHE A 503 -28.29 4.19 2.22
CA PHE A 503 -28.53 3.66 0.86
C PHE A 503 -29.80 2.81 0.76
N LYS A 504 -30.20 2.16 1.87
CA LYS A 504 -31.51 1.53 2.09
C LYS A 504 -31.90 1.65 3.56
N ASP A 505 -33.19 1.89 3.82
CA ASP A 505 -33.75 1.97 5.18
C ASP A 505 -33.87 0.59 5.84
N ASP A 506 -33.83 -0.49 5.04
CA ASP A 506 -33.93 -1.87 5.48
C ASP A 506 -32.69 -2.68 5.09
N SER A 507 -32.35 -3.67 5.93
CA SER A 507 -31.30 -4.64 5.61
C SER A 507 -31.70 -5.44 4.37
N GLU A 508 -30.85 -5.45 3.34
CA GLU A 508 -31.07 -6.28 2.16
C GLU A 508 -30.52 -7.69 2.39
N LYS A 509 -31.33 -8.71 2.08
CA LYS A 509 -30.89 -10.10 2.12
C LYS A 509 -30.40 -10.54 0.76
N TRP A 510 -29.08 -10.74 0.62
CA TRP A 510 -28.50 -11.32 -0.59
C TRP A 510 -28.54 -12.85 -0.46
N ASN A 511 -29.36 -13.51 -1.28
CA ASN A 511 -29.34 -14.96 -1.37
C ASN A 511 -28.26 -15.42 -2.36
N THR A 512 -27.07 -15.68 -1.83
CA THR A 512 -25.92 -16.15 -2.60
C THR A 512 -25.91 -17.67 -2.81
N HIS A 513 -27.02 -18.35 -2.48
CA HIS A 513 -27.19 -19.81 -2.41
C HIS A 513 -26.31 -20.50 -1.36
N ASP A 514 -26.81 -21.62 -0.80
CA ASP A 514 -26.02 -22.53 0.04
C ASP A 514 -25.38 -23.59 -0.86
N ASP A 515 -24.09 -23.41 -1.18
CA ASP A 515 -23.32 -24.34 -2.03
C ASP A 515 -22.73 -25.52 -1.23
N GLY A 516 -23.14 -25.70 0.03
CA GLY A 516 -22.68 -26.80 0.88
C GLY A 516 -21.20 -26.71 1.24
N LEU A 517 -20.63 -25.50 1.23
CA LEU A 517 -19.22 -25.28 1.54
C LEU A 517 -18.98 -25.47 3.04
N ASP A 518 -18.02 -26.34 3.37
CA ASP A 518 -17.61 -26.66 4.73
C ASP A 518 -16.08 -26.74 4.76
N ALA A 519 -15.48 -26.14 5.78
CA ALA A 519 -14.05 -26.22 6.04
C ALA A 519 -13.63 -27.56 6.70
N GLY A 520 -14.57 -28.42 7.09
CA GLY A 520 -14.36 -29.84 7.35
C GLY A 520 -13.61 -30.18 8.64
N PHE A 521 -13.53 -29.26 9.61
CA PHE A 521 -12.87 -29.52 10.90
C PHE A 521 -13.81 -30.10 11.95
N VAL A 522 -13.34 -31.10 12.71
CA VAL A 522 -14.07 -31.71 13.83
C VAL A 522 -14.10 -30.73 15.01
N ASN A 523 -15.19 -29.97 15.16
CA ASN A 523 -15.34 -28.97 16.22
C ASN A 523 -16.17 -29.50 17.41
N PRO A 524 -15.58 -29.81 18.58
CA PRO A 524 -16.31 -30.25 19.77
C PRO A 524 -17.20 -29.16 20.38
N LEU A 525 -17.01 -27.87 20.05
CA LEU A 525 -17.84 -26.75 20.51
C LEU A 525 -19.10 -26.52 19.65
N LYS A 526 -19.23 -27.21 18.51
CA LYS A 526 -20.40 -27.12 17.60
C LYS A 526 -21.67 -27.65 18.29
N THR A 527 -21.53 -28.70 19.11
CA THR A 527 -22.61 -29.28 19.93
C THR A 527 -22.91 -28.48 21.20
N VAL A 528 -21.91 -27.77 21.75
CA VAL A 528 -22.03 -27.11 23.08
C VAL A 528 -22.55 -25.67 22.98
N SER A 529 -22.10 -24.90 21.99
CA SER A 529 -22.37 -23.45 21.97
C SER A 529 -23.35 -23.00 20.88
N LYS A 530 -23.54 -23.77 19.80
CA LYS A 530 -24.19 -23.32 18.53
C LYS A 530 -23.66 -21.99 17.96
N ARG A 531 -22.63 -21.37 18.56
CA ARG A 531 -22.09 -20.05 18.22
C ARG A 531 -20.98 -20.10 17.17
N PHE A 532 -20.45 -21.28 16.86
CA PHE A 532 -19.36 -21.46 15.91
C PHE A 532 -19.83 -22.32 14.73
N SER A 533 -19.68 -21.78 13.52
CA SER A 533 -19.95 -22.46 12.25
C SER A 533 -18.64 -22.66 11.50
N ASP A 534 -18.54 -23.78 10.80
CA ASP A 534 -17.47 -24.18 9.87
C ASP A 534 -17.78 -23.79 8.42
N LYS A 535 -18.91 -23.13 8.18
CA LYS A 535 -19.29 -22.59 6.88
C LYS A 535 -18.55 -21.27 6.62
N PRO A 536 -17.99 -21.07 5.41
CA PRO A 536 -17.43 -19.79 5.02
C PRO A 536 -18.53 -18.72 4.93
N THR A 537 -18.14 -17.46 5.07
CA THR A 537 -19.07 -16.35 4.84
C THR A 537 -19.28 -16.12 3.35
N ALA A 538 -20.37 -15.44 2.99
CA ALA A 538 -20.59 -15.02 1.60
C ALA A 538 -19.46 -14.13 1.07
N LEU A 539 -18.84 -13.31 1.92
CA LEU A 539 -17.74 -12.40 1.55
C LEU A 539 -16.42 -13.12 1.28
N GLY A 540 -16.35 -14.41 1.59
CA GLY A 540 -15.22 -15.26 1.30
C GLY A 540 -14.87 -16.19 2.46
N GLY A 541 -13.97 -17.11 2.16
CA GLY A 541 -13.43 -18.04 3.13
C GLY A 541 -12.22 -18.77 2.58
N THR A 542 -11.33 -19.14 3.50
CA THR A 542 -10.15 -19.96 3.20
C THR A 542 -10.12 -21.15 4.14
N THR A 543 -9.62 -22.28 3.64
CA THR A 543 -9.28 -23.44 4.46
C THR A 543 -7.79 -23.43 4.68
N SER A 544 -7.36 -23.45 5.93
CA SER A 544 -5.93 -23.53 6.27
C SER A 544 -5.60 -24.86 6.92
N SER A 545 -4.47 -25.44 6.51
CA SER A 545 -3.86 -26.58 7.16
C SER A 545 -2.48 -26.17 7.66
N SER A 546 -2.24 -26.34 8.95
CA SER A 546 -0.98 -26.00 9.60
C SER A 546 -0.31 -27.25 10.17
N VAL A 547 1.01 -27.30 10.03
CA VAL A 547 1.86 -28.27 10.71
C VAL A 547 2.88 -27.48 11.51
N SER A 548 2.88 -27.67 12.82
CA SER A 548 3.81 -26.98 13.72
C SER A 548 4.60 -27.96 14.57
N GLY A 549 5.88 -27.69 14.74
CA GLY A 549 6.77 -28.39 15.68
C GLY A 549 7.43 -27.38 16.60
N SER A 550 7.66 -27.76 17.85
CA SER A 550 8.46 -26.95 18.77
C SER A 550 9.35 -27.82 19.63
N PHE A 551 10.55 -27.32 19.91
CA PHE A 551 11.52 -27.96 20.78
C PHE A 551 12.04 -26.94 21.80
N TYR A 552 12.32 -27.40 23.01
CA TYR A 552 12.88 -26.61 24.08
C TYR A 552 14.03 -27.36 24.73
N ALA A 553 15.17 -26.71 24.86
CA ALA A 553 16.31 -27.19 25.62
C ALA A 553 16.67 -26.16 26.69
N GLY A 554 16.56 -26.56 27.95
CA GLY A 554 16.90 -25.72 29.09
C GLY A 554 17.67 -26.47 30.16
N VAL A 555 18.35 -25.70 31.00
CA VAL A 555 19.05 -26.17 32.20
C VAL A 555 18.33 -25.64 33.42
N GLY A 556 18.17 -26.49 34.43
CA GLY A 556 17.51 -26.14 35.68
C GLY A 556 17.96 -27.07 36.80
N PRO A 557 17.84 -26.65 38.08
CA PRO A 557 18.09 -27.54 39.19
C PRO A 557 17.15 -28.75 39.10
N TRP A 558 17.67 -29.96 39.34
CA TRP A 558 16.83 -31.15 39.45
C TRP A 558 15.95 -31.01 40.68
N ASP A 559 14.70 -30.68 40.44
CA ASP A 559 13.72 -30.36 41.48
C ASP A 559 12.87 -31.57 41.86
N GLY A 560 13.15 -32.75 41.28
CA GLY A 560 12.43 -33.99 41.56
C GLY A 560 11.06 -34.09 40.88
N SER A 561 10.64 -33.06 40.14
CA SER A 561 9.41 -33.11 39.36
C SER A 561 9.60 -33.85 38.03
N LYS A 562 8.53 -34.46 37.52
CA LYS A 562 8.49 -35.04 36.17
C LYS A 562 8.34 -33.97 35.06
N TRP A 563 8.34 -32.68 35.42
CA TRP A 563 8.05 -31.54 34.55
C TRP A 563 9.29 -30.67 34.34
N LYS A 564 9.30 -29.85 33.27
CA LYS A 564 10.40 -28.94 32.93
C LYS A 564 10.41 -27.64 33.77
N SER A 565 10.09 -27.72 35.06
CA SER A 565 10.07 -26.57 35.97
C SER A 565 11.46 -26.03 36.27
N ASN A 566 11.53 -24.74 36.58
CA ASN A 566 12.75 -24.02 36.94
C ASN A 566 13.87 -24.14 35.90
N THR A 567 13.51 -24.29 34.62
CA THR A 567 14.47 -24.37 33.52
C THR A 567 14.61 -23.02 32.83
N ILE A 568 15.85 -22.65 32.53
CA ILE A 568 16.17 -21.55 31.62
C ILE A 568 16.82 -22.13 30.37
N GLY A 569 16.32 -21.74 29.20
CA GLY A 569 16.67 -22.45 27.98
C GLY A 569 16.29 -21.74 26.70
N GLY A 570 16.80 -22.29 25.61
CA GLY A 570 16.41 -21.93 24.27
C GLY A 570 15.18 -22.73 23.83
N SER A 571 14.28 -22.07 23.13
CA SER A 571 13.21 -22.70 22.38
C SER A 571 13.34 -22.39 20.90
N TYR A 572 12.96 -23.36 20.09
CA TYR A 572 12.78 -23.20 18.66
C TYR A 572 11.39 -23.74 18.30
N SER A 573 10.65 -23.00 17.49
CA SER A 573 9.41 -23.48 16.88
C SER A 573 9.38 -23.19 15.40
N TYR A 574 8.79 -24.11 14.67
CA TYR A 574 8.54 -24.03 13.24
C TYR A 574 7.05 -24.24 12.99
N SER A 575 6.43 -23.38 12.19
CA SER A 575 5.10 -23.63 11.62
C SER A 575 5.15 -23.52 10.10
N SER A 576 4.44 -24.42 9.44
CA SER A 576 4.13 -24.35 8.01
C SER A 576 2.63 -24.33 7.84
N ASP A 577 2.13 -23.28 7.21
CA ASP A 577 0.71 -23.00 7.06
C ASP A 577 0.40 -22.92 5.56
N THR A 578 -0.52 -23.76 5.06
CA THR A 578 -1.04 -23.66 3.70
C THR A 578 -2.50 -23.23 3.76
N SER A 579 -2.82 -22.10 3.13
CA SER A 579 -4.17 -21.55 3.04
C SER A 579 -4.66 -21.62 1.59
N LYS A 580 -5.82 -22.23 1.37
CA LYS A 580 -6.48 -22.34 0.06
C LYS A 580 -7.82 -21.62 0.08
N GLY A 581 -8.14 -20.90 -1.00
CA GLY A 581 -9.42 -20.22 -1.19
C GLY A 581 -10.58 -21.20 -1.34
N LEU A 582 -11.67 -20.96 -0.60
CA LEU A 582 -12.90 -21.73 -0.65
C LEU A 582 -14.03 -20.96 -1.33
N SER A 583 -14.17 -19.66 -1.05
CA SER A 583 -15.12 -18.75 -1.72
C SER A 583 -14.52 -17.34 -1.83
N ALA A 584 -14.87 -16.61 -2.89
CA ALA A 584 -14.53 -15.21 -3.11
C ALA A 584 -15.60 -14.52 -3.98
N PHE A 585 -15.62 -13.18 -3.95
CA PHE A 585 -16.39 -12.35 -4.89
C PHE A 585 -15.44 -11.72 -5.90
N VAL A 586 -15.58 -12.08 -7.17
CA VAL A 586 -14.74 -11.62 -8.28
C VAL A 586 -15.60 -11.59 -9.53
N ASP A 587 -15.60 -10.46 -10.23
CA ASP A 587 -16.19 -10.33 -11.57
C ASP A 587 -15.42 -11.22 -12.56
N LEU A 588 -15.96 -12.41 -12.87
CA LEU A 588 -15.29 -13.40 -13.69
C LEU A 588 -15.76 -13.35 -15.15
N ASN A 589 -16.91 -12.72 -15.41
CA ASN A 589 -17.52 -12.58 -16.72
C ASN A 589 -17.32 -11.18 -17.34
N GLY A 590 -16.74 -10.23 -16.60
CA GLY A 590 -16.47 -8.87 -17.05
C GLY A 590 -17.71 -7.98 -17.17
N ASP A 591 -18.80 -8.28 -16.47
CA ASP A 591 -20.04 -7.49 -16.51
C ASP A 591 -20.05 -6.30 -15.53
N GLY A 592 -18.99 -6.15 -14.73
CA GLY A 592 -18.82 -5.10 -13.73
C GLY A 592 -19.48 -5.42 -12.39
N LEU A 593 -20.05 -6.61 -12.20
CA LEU A 593 -20.69 -7.06 -10.96
C LEU A 593 -19.85 -8.17 -10.28
N PRO A 594 -19.70 -8.14 -8.94
CA PRO A 594 -18.95 -9.17 -8.22
C PRO A 594 -19.67 -10.52 -8.21
N ASP A 595 -19.19 -11.45 -9.04
CA ASP A 595 -19.70 -12.81 -9.09
C ASP A 595 -19.19 -13.70 -7.94
N LYS A 596 -19.99 -14.68 -7.53
CA LYS A 596 -19.56 -15.64 -6.49
C LYS A 596 -18.74 -16.74 -7.13
N VAL A 597 -17.46 -16.84 -6.75
CA VAL A 597 -16.54 -17.90 -7.17
C VAL A 597 -16.23 -18.79 -5.98
N TYR A 598 -16.36 -20.12 -6.14
CA TYR A 598 -16.13 -21.06 -5.04
C TYR A 598 -15.53 -22.38 -5.52
N LYS A 599 -14.83 -23.07 -4.61
CA LYS A 599 -14.26 -24.41 -4.87
C LYS A 599 -15.19 -25.46 -4.29
N SER A 600 -15.57 -26.45 -5.10
CA SER A 600 -16.33 -27.62 -4.66
C SER A 600 -15.95 -28.86 -5.49
N GLY A 601 -15.81 -30.02 -4.86
CA GLY A 601 -15.50 -31.28 -5.56
C GLY A 601 -14.26 -31.23 -6.48
N GLY A 602 -13.21 -30.51 -6.07
CA GLY A 602 -11.97 -30.36 -6.84
C GLY A 602 -12.07 -29.46 -8.08
N SER A 603 -13.19 -28.77 -8.28
CA SER A 603 -13.42 -27.83 -9.39
C SER A 603 -13.77 -26.43 -8.87
N VAL A 604 -13.54 -25.42 -9.70
CA VAL A 604 -14.00 -24.05 -9.45
C VAL A 604 -15.37 -23.87 -10.11
N TYR A 605 -16.29 -23.29 -9.36
CA TYR A 605 -17.62 -22.91 -9.82
C TYR A 605 -17.81 -21.41 -9.69
N TYR A 606 -18.70 -20.92 -10.54
CA TYR A 606 -19.02 -19.53 -10.75
C TYR A 606 -20.53 -19.35 -10.70
N ARG A 607 -21.03 -18.34 -9.98
CA ARG A 607 -22.43 -17.91 -10.04
C ARG A 607 -22.50 -16.44 -10.44
N PRO A 608 -23.10 -16.12 -11.61
CA PRO A 608 -23.20 -14.74 -12.06
C PRO A 608 -24.08 -13.93 -11.12
N GLN A 609 -23.65 -12.73 -10.76
CA GLN A 609 -24.51 -11.75 -10.14
C GLN A 609 -25.40 -11.12 -11.22
N VAL A 610 -26.71 -11.26 -11.08
CA VAL A 610 -27.69 -10.73 -12.02
C VAL A 610 -28.56 -9.72 -11.32
N LYS A 611 -28.79 -8.57 -11.97
CA LYS A 611 -29.79 -7.61 -11.53
C LYS A 611 -31.09 -7.88 -12.29
N THR A 612 -32.14 -8.22 -11.56
CA THR A 612 -33.47 -8.44 -12.15
C THR A 612 -34.06 -7.13 -12.69
N ASP A 613 -35.10 -7.23 -13.53
CA ASP A 613 -35.83 -6.06 -14.05
C ASP A 613 -36.39 -5.15 -12.95
N ASN A 614 -36.65 -5.71 -11.76
CA ASN A 614 -37.12 -4.99 -10.57
C ASN A 614 -35.98 -4.38 -9.74
N GLY A 615 -34.72 -4.53 -10.18
CA GLY A 615 -33.53 -4.01 -9.51
C GLY A 615 -33.00 -4.87 -8.36
N GLU A 616 -33.59 -6.04 -8.09
CA GLU A 616 -33.09 -6.97 -7.07
C GLU A 616 -31.81 -7.68 -7.54
N VAL A 617 -30.86 -7.82 -6.62
CA VAL A 617 -29.62 -8.58 -6.83
C VAL A 617 -29.87 -10.05 -6.54
N VAL A 618 -29.69 -10.90 -7.56
CA VAL A 618 -29.78 -12.37 -7.45
C VAL A 618 -28.52 -13.02 -7.99
N TYR A 619 -28.27 -14.26 -7.57
CA TYR A 619 -27.17 -15.08 -8.10
C TYR A 619 -27.72 -16.22 -8.94
N GLY A 620 -27.19 -16.38 -10.15
CA GLY A 620 -27.60 -17.41 -11.09
C GLY A 620 -27.24 -18.83 -10.68
N GLU A 621 -27.58 -19.78 -11.55
CA GLU A 621 -27.19 -21.19 -11.40
C GLU A 621 -25.67 -21.38 -11.49
N PRO A 622 -25.10 -22.42 -10.85
CA PRO A 622 -23.67 -22.61 -10.81
C PRO A 622 -23.13 -23.11 -12.14
N VAL A 623 -22.17 -22.38 -12.70
CA VAL A 623 -21.43 -22.77 -13.91
C VAL A 623 -20.06 -23.26 -13.51
N LYS A 624 -19.64 -24.40 -14.07
CA LYS A 624 -18.30 -24.94 -13.83
C LYS A 624 -17.28 -24.15 -14.65
N VAL A 625 -16.30 -23.57 -13.98
CA VAL A 625 -15.18 -22.87 -14.63
C VAL A 625 -14.24 -23.89 -15.27
N LYS A 626 -13.76 -23.60 -16.49
CA LYS A 626 -12.85 -24.48 -17.23
C LYS A 626 -11.40 -24.01 -17.10
N GLY A 627 -10.47 -24.96 -17.06
CA GLY A 627 -9.02 -24.68 -17.10
C GLY A 627 -8.35 -24.48 -15.74
N ILE A 628 -9.11 -24.31 -14.65
CA ILE A 628 -8.58 -24.12 -13.30
C ILE A 628 -9.32 -24.97 -12.26
N SER A 629 -8.61 -25.35 -11.20
CA SER A 629 -9.13 -26.15 -10.07
C SER A 629 -8.99 -25.46 -8.70
N ASN A 630 -8.24 -24.36 -8.66
CA ASN A 630 -8.01 -23.51 -7.49
C ASN A 630 -7.87 -22.06 -7.96
N PHE A 631 -8.20 -21.10 -7.10
CA PHE A 631 -8.12 -19.67 -7.44
C PHE A 631 -7.33 -18.83 -6.42
N SER A 632 -7.04 -19.37 -5.24
CA SER A 632 -6.21 -18.71 -4.24
C SER A 632 -5.45 -19.74 -3.42
N THR A 633 -4.13 -19.58 -3.35
CA THR A 633 -3.25 -20.42 -2.53
C THR A 633 -2.11 -19.57 -1.97
N THR A 634 -1.99 -19.59 -0.65
CA THR A 634 -0.92 -18.91 0.10
C THR A 634 -0.23 -19.91 1.01
N LYS A 635 1.10 -19.94 0.97
CA LYS A 635 1.93 -20.74 1.86
C LYS A 635 2.74 -19.82 2.76
N SER A 636 2.72 -20.10 4.05
CA SER A 636 3.51 -19.37 5.04
C SER A 636 4.38 -20.34 5.81
N SER A 637 5.62 -19.97 6.07
CA SER A 637 6.51 -20.69 6.98
C SER A 637 7.03 -19.73 8.03
N THR A 638 6.83 -20.05 9.30
CA THR A 638 7.30 -19.25 10.44
C THR A 638 8.34 -20.02 11.23
N ASN A 639 9.50 -19.40 11.40
CA ASN A 639 10.56 -19.87 12.31
C ASN A 639 10.60 -18.93 13.52
N SER A 640 10.54 -19.47 14.73
CA SER A 640 10.65 -18.69 15.96
C SER A 640 11.75 -19.25 16.85
N PHE A 641 12.63 -18.36 17.29
CA PHE A 641 13.66 -18.68 18.28
C PHE A 641 13.43 -17.84 19.51
N GLY A 642 13.48 -18.45 20.69
CA GLY A 642 13.21 -17.72 21.92
C GLY A 642 14.06 -18.17 23.09
N ALA A 643 14.32 -17.24 24.00
CA ALA A 643 14.85 -17.54 25.32
C ALA A 643 13.67 -17.65 26.28
N LYS A 644 13.48 -18.84 26.87
CA LYS A 644 12.35 -19.15 27.74
C LYS A 644 12.84 -19.57 29.11
N ALA A 645 12.34 -18.87 30.13
CA ALA A 645 12.36 -19.30 31.51
C ALA A 645 11.01 -19.96 31.81
N VAL A 646 11.06 -21.25 32.13
CA VAL A 646 9.91 -21.99 32.64
C VAL A 646 9.98 -21.91 34.15
N VAL A 647 9.27 -20.95 34.73
CA VAL A 647 9.29 -20.67 36.17
C VAL A 647 8.05 -21.26 36.80
N GLY A 648 8.23 -22.05 37.85
CA GLY A 648 7.13 -22.74 38.51
C GLY A 648 7.56 -24.10 39.04
N TRP A 649 6.60 -24.93 39.43
CA TRP A 649 6.86 -26.26 39.99
C TRP A 649 5.79 -27.23 39.48
N ASN A 650 6.19 -28.38 38.92
CA ASN A 650 5.26 -29.39 38.39
C ASN A 650 4.39 -28.81 37.24
N VAL A 651 3.07 -28.96 37.27
CA VAL A 651 2.15 -28.48 36.21
C VAL A 651 1.90 -26.97 36.19
N LEU A 652 2.18 -26.26 37.29
CA LEU A 652 1.95 -24.83 37.42
C LEU A 652 3.19 -24.05 36.96
N THR A 653 3.56 -24.23 35.70
CA THR A 653 4.69 -23.52 35.09
C THR A 653 4.21 -22.34 34.26
N ALA A 654 4.69 -21.15 34.59
CA ALA A 654 4.59 -19.99 33.72
C ALA A 654 5.80 -19.98 32.78
N VAL A 655 5.54 -19.94 31.49
CA VAL A 655 6.59 -19.76 30.48
C VAL A 655 6.72 -18.26 30.22
N VAL A 656 7.81 -17.68 30.72
CA VAL A 656 8.16 -16.29 30.46
C VAL A 656 9.35 -16.29 29.51
N GLY A 657 9.20 -15.65 28.37
CA GLY A 657 10.27 -15.62 27.39
C GLY A 657 10.05 -14.58 26.30
N THR A 658 11.12 -14.34 25.56
CA THR A 658 11.08 -13.54 24.34
C THR A 658 11.25 -14.48 23.17
N ASP A 659 10.35 -14.39 22.18
CA ASP A 659 10.42 -15.11 20.93
C ASP A 659 10.69 -14.10 19.80
N LYS A 660 11.71 -14.36 18.99
CA LYS A 660 11.93 -13.68 17.71
C LYS A 660 11.44 -14.60 16.61
N SER A 661 10.37 -14.19 15.94
CA SER A 661 9.80 -14.91 14.80
C SER A 661 10.18 -14.28 13.48
N THR A 662 10.30 -15.10 12.45
CA THR A 662 10.47 -14.69 11.04
C THR A 662 9.52 -15.52 10.20
N THR A 663 8.58 -14.85 9.56
CA THR A 663 7.57 -15.47 8.70
C THR A 663 7.85 -15.13 7.25
N LYS A 664 7.89 -16.15 6.39
CA LYS A 664 7.93 -16.00 4.93
C LYS A 664 6.59 -16.43 4.36
N THR A 665 5.91 -15.50 3.68
CA THR A 665 4.61 -15.75 3.05
C THR A 665 4.77 -15.68 1.53
N LYS A 666 4.28 -16.70 0.82
CA LYS A 666 4.28 -16.78 -0.64
C LYS A 666 2.88 -17.08 -1.14
N THR A 667 2.32 -16.14 -1.88
CA THR A 667 1.07 -16.33 -2.63
C THR A 667 1.41 -16.91 -3.99
N THR A 668 0.95 -18.12 -4.29
CA THR A 668 1.26 -18.81 -5.56
C THR A 668 0.12 -18.75 -6.56
N GLN A 669 -1.10 -18.53 -6.09
CA GLN A 669 -2.31 -18.43 -6.91
C GLN A 669 -3.12 -17.21 -6.51
N TYR A 670 -3.42 -16.34 -7.46
CA TYR A 670 -4.26 -15.17 -7.26
C TYR A 670 -4.83 -14.69 -8.60
N PHE A 671 -5.97 -14.02 -8.50
CA PHE A 671 -6.62 -13.37 -9.63
C PHE A 671 -6.04 -11.98 -9.91
N SER A 672 -5.86 -11.65 -11.19
CA SER A 672 -5.43 -10.33 -11.66
C SER A 672 -5.70 -10.23 -13.16
N ASP A 673 -6.22 -9.11 -13.65
CA ASP A 673 -6.28 -8.83 -15.09
C ASP A 673 -4.87 -8.45 -15.58
N ILE A 674 -4.21 -9.33 -16.34
CA ILE A 674 -2.80 -9.17 -16.75
C ILE A 674 -2.70 -8.52 -18.12
N ASN A 675 -3.62 -8.81 -19.04
CA ASN A 675 -3.62 -8.30 -20.41
C ASN A 675 -4.49 -7.03 -20.58
N GLY A 676 -5.20 -6.61 -19.54
CA GLY A 676 -6.04 -5.42 -19.53
C GLY A 676 -7.30 -5.57 -20.39
N ASP A 677 -7.81 -6.79 -20.56
CA ASP A 677 -8.98 -7.04 -21.39
C ASP A 677 -10.32 -6.90 -20.66
N GLY A 678 -10.29 -6.61 -19.36
CA GLY A 678 -11.47 -6.47 -18.52
C GLY A 678 -12.01 -7.80 -18.00
N LEU A 679 -11.35 -8.92 -18.30
CA LEU A 679 -11.59 -10.22 -17.68
C LEU A 679 -10.45 -10.53 -16.71
N VAL A 680 -10.82 -11.09 -15.57
CA VAL A 680 -9.85 -11.43 -14.54
C VAL A 680 -9.10 -12.72 -14.92
N ASP A 681 -7.78 -12.65 -15.04
CA ASP A 681 -6.91 -13.81 -15.28
C ASP A 681 -6.47 -14.48 -13.97
N LEU A 682 -6.03 -15.74 -14.05
CA LEU A 682 -5.43 -16.45 -12.91
C LEU A 682 -3.91 -16.54 -13.08
N VAL A 683 -3.18 -15.92 -12.15
CA VAL A 683 -1.76 -16.19 -11.97
C VAL A 683 -1.63 -17.43 -11.11
N SER A 684 -0.93 -18.45 -11.60
CA SER A 684 -0.72 -19.72 -10.88
C SER A 684 0.70 -20.22 -11.10
N ASN A 685 1.48 -20.28 -10.03
CA ASN A 685 2.86 -20.80 -10.03
C ASN A 685 3.78 -20.13 -11.07
N GLY A 686 3.61 -18.82 -11.31
CA GLY A 686 4.39 -18.06 -12.28
C GLY A 686 3.94 -18.22 -13.74
N LYS A 687 2.83 -18.93 -13.98
CA LYS A 687 2.13 -18.95 -15.27
C LYS A 687 0.89 -18.07 -15.17
N VAL A 688 0.50 -17.45 -16.28
CA VAL A 688 -0.77 -16.72 -16.41
C VAL A 688 -1.71 -17.60 -17.20
N TYR A 689 -2.87 -17.88 -16.63
CA TYR A 689 -3.98 -18.50 -17.30
C TYR A 689 -4.96 -17.38 -17.66
N PHE A 690 -5.03 -17.06 -18.94
CA PHE A 690 -5.86 -16.01 -19.49
C PHE A 690 -7.31 -16.45 -19.57
N ASN A 691 -8.21 -15.61 -19.07
CA ASN A 691 -9.65 -15.87 -19.08
C ASN A 691 -10.26 -15.44 -20.41
N HIS A 692 -11.13 -16.27 -20.97
CA HIS A 692 -12.03 -15.90 -22.05
C HIS A 692 -13.40 -16.57 -21.85
N LEU A 693 -14.43 -15.98 -22.44
CA LEU A 693 -15.79 -16.49 -22.29
C LEU A 693 -16.14 -17.41 -23.45
N GLU A 694 -16.45 -18.66 -23.14
CA GLU A 694 -17.17 -19.56 -24.04
C GLU A 694 -18.66 -19.48 -23.71
N PHE A 695 -19.54 -19.74 -24.68
CA PHE A 695 -20.98 -19.78 -24.42
C PHE A 695 -21.49 -21.21 -24.53
N ASP A 696 -22.22 -21.68 -23.53
CA ASP A 696 -22.84 -23.00 -23.57
C ASP A 696 -24.07 -23.03 -24.52
N GLN A 697 -24.67 -24.20 -24.72
CA GLN A 697 -25.84 -24.38 -25.58
C GLN A 697 -27.08 -23.59 -25.09
N SER A 698 -27.09 -23.19 -23.83
CA SER A 698 -28.15 -22.40 -23.19
C SER A 698 -27.85 -20.89 -23.25
N GLY A 699 -26.70 -20.49 -23.80
CA GLY A 699 -26.27 -19.10 -23.90
C GLY A 699 -25.62 -18.54 -22.63
N ASN A 700 -25.30 -19.37 -21.64
CA ASN A 700 -24.61 -18.92 -20.43
C ASN A 700 -23.12 -18.70 -20.73
N ALA A 701 -22.55 -17.61 -20.20
CA ALA A 701 -21.12 -17.36 -20.24
C ALA A 701 -20.38 -18.37 -19.34
N VAL A 702 -19.40 -19.06 -19.90
CA VAL A 702 -18.55 -20.06 -19.25
C VAL A 702 -17.12 -19.53 -19.25
N PRO A 703 -16.66 -18.96 -18.11
CA PRO A 703 -15.28 -18.55 -17.95
C PRO A 703 -14.32 -19.73 -18.18
N THR A 704 -13.40 -19.55 -19.11
CA THR A 704 -12.46 -20.56 -19.59
C THR A 704 -11.05 -20.00 -19.56
N PHE A 705 -10.17 -20.70 -18.84
CA PHE A 705 -8.81 -20.26 -18.56
C PHE A 705 -7.81 -21.07 -19.39
N THR A 706 -6.98 -20.41 -20.21
CA THR A 706 -5.94 -21.09 -21.00
C THR A 706 -4.59 -20.39 -20.86
N LEU A 707 -3.49 -21.07 -21.18
CA LEU A 707 -2.15 -20.46 -21.14
C LEU A 707 -1.88 -19.47 -22.29
N SER A 708 -2.81 -19.34 -23.23
CA SER A 708 -2.68 -18.51 -24.42
C SER A 708 -3.58 -17.29 -24.28
N SER A 709 -3.03 -16.10 -24.49
CA SER A 709 -3.84 -14.88 -24.59
C SER A 709 -4.48 -14.71 -25.97
N ALA A 710 -4.20 -15.60 -26.93
CA ALA A 710 -4.69 -15.46 -28.32
C ALA A 710 -6.23 -15.50 -28.44
N ASP A 711 -6.89 -16.16 -27.50
CA ASP A 711 -8.33 -16.36 -27.48
C ASP A 711 -9.07 -15.26 -26.69
N THR A 712 -8.34 -14.27 -26.17
CA THR A 712 -8.93 -13.19 -25.37
C THR A 712 -9.23 -11.94 -26.21
N PRO A 713 -10.09 -11.02 -25.72
CA PRO A 713 -10.39 -9.77 -26.41
C PRO A 713 -9.16 -8.85 -26.61
N SER A 714 -8.17 -8.91 -25.73
CA SER A 714 -6.90 -8.18 -25.83
C SER A 714 -5.71 -9.16 -25.81
N PRO A 715 -5.40 -9.82 -26.95
CA PRO A 715 -4.31 -10.77 -27.00
C PRO A 715 -2.96 -10.07 -26.82
N ILE A 716 -2.08 -10.67 -26.03
CA ILE A 716 -0.71 -10.18 -25.86
C ILE A 716 0.10 -10.58 -27.09
N ILE A 717 0.25 -9.66 -28.04
CA ILE A 717 1.03 -9.85 -29.26
C ILE A 717 2.46 -9.34 -29.02
N TYR A 718 3.41 -10.20 -28.62
CA TYR A 718 4.83 -9.81 -28.57
C TYR A 718 5.79 -10.85 -29.15
N GLY A 719 6.72 -10.35 -29.99
CA GLY A 719 7.97 -10.99 -30.38
C GLY A 719 9.19 -10.53 -29.56
N GLY A 720 8.95 -10.03 -28.33
CA GLY A 720 10.00 -9.61 -27.40
C GLY A 720 10.44 -10.75 -26.47
N LYS A 721 11.72 -10.78 -26.08
CA LYS A 721 12.20 -11.66 -25.01
C LYS A 721 11.82 -11.05 -23.66
N VAL A 722 11.14 -11.82 -22.82
CA VAL A 722 10.88 -11.46 -21.42
C VAL A 722 12.23 -11.33 -20.71
N ASP A 723 12.47 -10.17 -20.08
CA ASP A 723 13.64 -9.96 -19.24
C ASP A 723 13.44 -10.71 -17.91
N THR A 724 14.12 -11.84 -17.77
CA THR A 724 14.03 -12.71 -16.59
C THR A 724 14.87 -12.22 -15.42
N SER A 725 15.65 -11.13 -15.58
CA SER A 725 16.54 -10.62 -14.52
C SER A 725 15.80 -10.18 -13.26
N VAL A 726 14.54 -9.74 -13.38
CA VAL A 726 13.65 -9.40 -12.26
C VAL A 726 12.97 -10.62 -11.61
N MET A 727 13.07 -11.80 -12.22
CA MET A 727 12.53 -13.06 -11.69
C MET A 727 13.61 -13.98 -11.11
N GLU A 728 14.89 -13.68 -11.34
CA GLU A 728 16.00 -14.44 -10.77
C GLU A 728 16.12 -14.15 -9.27
N VAL A 729 15.93 -15.19 -8.46
CA VAL A 729 16.19 -15.12 -7.01
C VAL A 729 17.68 -14.82 -6.83
N SER A 730 17.99 -13.70 -6.17
CA SER A 730 19.39 -13.34 -5.93
C SER A 730 20.07 -14.37 -5.03
N LYS A 731 21.38 -14.57 -5.21
CA LYS A 731 22.15 -15.49 -4.36
C LYS A 731 22.10 -15.09 -2.88
N ASP A 732 22.02 -13.79 -2.61
CA ASP A 732 21.90 -13.27 -1.25
C ASP A 732 20.53 -13.57 -0.64
N GLU A 733 19.44 -13.42 -1.41
CA GLU A 733 18.08 -13.80 -0.98
C GLU A 733 17.95 -15.32 -0.78
N GLN A 734 18.61 -16.12 -1.62
CA GLN A 734 18.68 -17.56 -1.46
C GLN A 734 19.47 -17.97 -0.22
N ALA A 735 20.63 -17.34 0.03
CA ALA A 735 21.44 -17.59 1.22
C ALA A 735 20.72 -17.14 2.51
N GLU A 736 20.00 -16.02 2.47
CA GLU A 736 19.18 -15.55 3.58
C GLU A 736 17.99 -16.49 3.84
N ALA A 737 17.37 -17.02 2.78
CA ALA A 737 16.29 -18.01 2.91
C ALA A 737 16.77 -19.32 3.54
N ILE A 738 17.94 -19.84 3.13
CA ILE A 738 18.55 -21.04 3.73
C ILE A 738 18.91 -20.78 5.19
N LYS A 739 19.52 -19.63 5.51
CA LYS A 739 19.87 -19.25 6.88
C LYS A 739 18.64 -19.14 7.79
N ASN A 740 17.52 -18.67 7.27
CA ASN A 740 16.28 -18.47 8.02
C ASN A 740 15.39 -19.73 8.04
N SER A 741 15.73 -20.78 7.29
CA SER A 741 15.00 -22.06 7.24
C SER A 741 16.02 -23.21 7.10
N PRO A 742 16.82 -23.46 8.15
CA PRO A 742 17.81 -24.53 8.12
C PRO A 742 17.12 -25.87 7.87
N MET A 743 17.81 -26.76 7.17
CA MET A 743 17.32 -28.11 6.93
C MET A 743 17.35 -28.90 8.24
N GLU A 744 16.19 -29.34 8.71
CA GLU A 744 16.04 -30.06 9.97
C GLU A 744 15.87 -31.56 9.72
N ASP A 745 16.60 -32.37 10.49
CA ASP A 745 16.43 -33.83 10.48
C ASP A 745 15.28 -34.22 11.40
N ILE A 746 14.37 -35.07 10.92
CA ILE A 746 13.47 -35.80 11.81
C ILE A 746 14.24 -36.96 12.43
N VAL A 747 14.45 -36.91 13.75
CA VAL A 747 15.23 -37.92 14.47
C VAL A 747 14.39 -38.62 15.53
N ARG A 748 14.29 -39.94 15.43
CA ARG A 748 13.80 -40.80 16.52
C ARG A 748 15.00 -41.42 17.24
N VAL A 749 14.94 -41.51 18.57
CA VAL A 749 16.06 -41.98 19.40
C VAL A 749 15.65 -43.18 20.23
N TRP A 750 16.48 -44.21 20.23
CA TRP A 750 16.42 -45.30 21.20
C TRP A 750 17.62 -45.21 22.14
N GLN A 751 17.39 -45.40 23.44
CA GLN A 751 18.43 -45.41 24.46
C GLN A 751 18.54 -46.80 25.07
N ALA A 752 19.75 -47.36 25.07
CA ALA A 752 20.02 -48.71 25.54
C ALA A 752 19.72 -48.85 27.04
N PRO A 753 18.79 -49.74 27.44
CA PRO A 753 18.44 -49.94 28.85
C PRO A 753 19.50 -50.74 29.63
N LYS A 754 20.31 -51.54 28.93
CA LYS A 754 21.37 -52.37 29.52
C LYS A 754 22.52 -52.58 28.53
N ASP A 755 23.66 -53.03 29.06
CA ASP A 755 24.81 -53.44 28.25
C ASP A 755 24.45 -54.67 27.41
N GLY A 756 24.97 -54.75 26.20
CA GLY A 756 24.78 -55.91 25.34
C GLY A 756 25.11 -55.66 23.88
N THR A 757 24.70 -56.57 23.01
CA THR A 757 24.79 -56.42 21.56
C THR A 757 23.39 -56.40 20.98
N VAL A 758 23.08 -55.43 20.14
CA VAL A 758 21.78 -55.29 19.50
C VAL A 758 21.88 -55.39 17.98
N SER A 759 20.78 -55.78 17.37
CA SER A 759 20.56 -55.69 15.93
C SER A 759 19.36 -54.78 15.68
N VAL A 760 19.39 -54.08 14.56
CA VAL A 760 18.30 -53.23 14.08
C VAL A 760 17.77 -53.87 12.81
N THR A 761 16.46 -54.03 12.70
CA THR A 761 15.80 -54.52 11.49
C THR A 761 14.57 -53.66 11.20
N GLY A 762 14.19 -53.54 9.94
CA GLY A 762 13.02 -52.76 9.55
C GLY A 762 12.98 -52.52 8.04
N GLN A 763 11.81 -52.16 7.53
CA GLN A 763 11.66 -51.70 6.17
C GLN A 763 11.33 -50.21 6.16
N VAL A 764 11.85 -49.50 5.17
CA VAL A 764 11.58 -48.10 4.95
C VAL A 764 11.17 -47.83 3.51
N SER A 765 10.15 -47.02 3.30
CA SER A 765 9.66 -46.60 1.98
C SER A 765 9.16 -45.17 2.02
N LEU A 766 9.29 -44.46 0.90
CA LEU A 766 8.63 -43.18 0.68
C LEU A 766 7.14 -43.43 0.40
N ILE A 767 6.28 -42.66 1.04
CA ILE A 767 4.83 -42.78 0.90
C ILE A 767 4.39 -41.97 -0.31
N ALA A 768 3.74 -42.62 -1.27
CA ALA A 768 3.15 -41.95 -2.42
C ALA A 768 2.06 -40.97 -1.97
N PRO A 769 1.96 -39.76 -2.56
CA PRO A 769 0.84 -38.88 -2.30
C PRO A 769 -0.49 -39.55 -2.72
N THR A 770 -1.47 -39.52 -1.84
CA THR A 770 -2.86 -39.90 -2.11
C THR A 770 -3.73 -38.64 -2.29
N ASP A 771 -4.90 -38.78 -2.92
CA ASP A 771 -5.92 -37.72 -3.04
C ASP A 771 -5.56 -36.49 -3.93
N ASP A 772 -6.24 -35.34 -3.76
CA ASP A 772 -6.03 -34.07 -4.48
C ASP A 772 -4.74 -33.37 -3.99
N TYR A 773 -3.60 -33.73 -4.59
CA TYR A 773 -2.28 -33.14 -4.31
C TYR A 773 -1.81 -32.18 -5.43
N ASP A 774 -0.91 -31.25 -5.08
CA ASP A 774 -0.36 -30.28 -6.03
C ASP A 774 0.68 -30.95 -6.94
N ALA A 775 0.32 -31.17 -8.21
CA ALA A 775 1.17 -31.82 -9.20
C ALA A 775 2.41 -30.99 -9.59
N ASP A 776 2.31 -29.65 -9.58
CA ASP A 776 3.45 -28.77 -9.87
C ASP A 776 4.45 -28.75 -8.70
N GLU A 777 3.95 -28.86 -7.47
CA GLU A 777 4.79 -29.01 -6.28
C GLU A 777 5.46 -30.39 -6.25
N TYR A 778 4.74 -31.46 -6.58
CA TYR A 778 5.30 -32.80 -6.63
C TYR A 778 6.44 -32.92 -7.64
N GLN A 779 6.40 -32.17 -8.75
CA GLN A 779 7.53 -32.10 -9.69
C GLN A 779 8.82 -31.57 -9.06
N LYS A 780 8.71 -30.74 -8.02
CA LYS A 780 9.83 -30.13 -7.32
C LYS A 780 10.35 -30.97 -6.15
N ALA A 781 9.59 -31.97 -5.68
CA ALA A 781 10.03 -32.88 -4.64
C ALA A 781 11.39 -33.51 -5.00
N ASP A 782 12.24 -33.72 -4.00
CA ASP A 782 13.60 -34.25 -4.16
C ASP A 782 13.81 -35.58 -3.43
N GLY A 783 12.88 -35.98 -2.54
CA GLY A 783 12.88 -37.26 -1.85
C GLY A 783 13.66 -37.19 -0.54
N VAL A 784 14.04 -38.35 0.00
CA VAL A 784 14.53 -38.43 1.39
C VAL A 784 15.87 -39.14 1.50
N ARG A 785 16.67 -38.71 2.48
CA ARG A 785 17.84 -39.45 2.97
C ARG A 785 17.56 -40.00 4.37
N ILE A 786 17.85 -41.27 4.57
CA ILE A 786 17.53 -42.00 5.80
C ILE A 786 18.81 -42.62 6.35
N ALA A 787 19.02 -42.54 7.66
CA ALA A 787 20.21 -43.08 8.31
C ALA A 787 19.92 -43.69 9.69
N ILE A 788 20.67 -44.75 10.03
CA ILE A 788 20.78 -45.33 11.37
C ILE A 788 22.16 -44.98 11.89
N GLN A 789 22.25 -44.31 13.03
CA GLN A 789 23.50 -43.76 13.56
C GLN A 789 23.69 -44.10 15.03
N LYS A 790 24.93 -44.33 15.44
CA LYS A 790 25.34 -44.43 16.86
C LYS A 790 26.47 -43.45 17.14
N GLY A 791 26.27 -42.52 18.07
CA GLY A 791 27.23 -41.44 18.31
C GLY A 791 27.46 -40.62 17.04
N GLY A 792 28.71 -40.43 16.62
CA GLY A 792 29.05 -39.75 15.36
C GLY A 792 29.09 -40.65 14.11
N ASN A 793 28.87 -41.96 14.24
CA ASN A 793 29.07 -42.92 13.16
C ASN A 793 27.74 -43.40 12.57
N GLU A 794 27.55 -43.23 11.26
CA GLU A 794 26.44 -43.85 10.53
C GLU A 794 26.71 -45.35 10.34
N LEU A 795 25.77 -46.17 10.81
CA LEU A 795 25.83 -47.62 10.69
C LEU A 795 25.15 -48.11 9.40
N TRP A 796 24.19 -47.35 8.90
CA TRP A 796 23.48 -47.60 7.65
C TRP A 796 22.88 -46.30 7.12
N ASN A 797 22.85 -46.10 5.80
CA ASN A 797 22.12 -45.01 5.18
C ASN A 797 21.55 -45.42 3.80
N LYS A 798 20.54 -44.68 3.34
CA LYS A 798 19.92 -44.83 2.03
C LYS A 798 19.31 -43.51 1.58
N THR A 799 19.45 -43.19 0.30
CA THR A 799 18.70 -42.11 -0.35
C THR A 799 17.59 -42.73 -1.20
N ILE A 800 16.37 -42.21 -1.07
CA ILE A 800 15.17 -42.64 -1.82
C ILE A 800 14.69 -41.44 -2.63
N ALA A 801 14.72 -41.56 -3.95
CA ALA A 801 14.34 -40.48 -4.86
C ALA A 801 12.82 -40.29 -4.92
N LYS A 802 12.36 -39.13 -5.39
CA LYS A 802 10.94 -38.87 -5.65
C LYS A 802 10.32 -39.97 -6.54
N GLY A 803 9.13 -40.43 -6.17
CA GLY A 803 8.39 -41.45 -6.92
C GLY A 803 8.87 -42.90 -6.71
N ASP A 804 9.96 -43.12 -5.97
CA ASP A 804 10.40 -44.46 -5.59
C ASP A 804 9.71 -44.91 -4.29
N ASN A 805 8.61 -45.64 -4.46
CA ASN A 805 7.82 -46.17 -3.35
C ASN A 805 8.27 -47.59 -2.92
N SER A 806 9.45 -48.03 -3.35
CA SER A 806 9.95 -49.38 -3.06
C SER A 806 10.33 -49.52 -1.58
N PRO A 807 10.00 -50.65 -0.92
CA PRO A 807 10.47 -50.92 0.43
C PRO A 807 11.96 -51.31 0.43
N TYR A 808 12.76 -50.62 1.23
CA TYR A 808 14.18 -50.88 1.43
C TYR A 808 14.42 -51.49 2.82
N SER A 809 15.26 -52.54 2.88
CA SER A 809 15.66 -53.14 4.15
C SER A 809 16.70 -52.26 4.86
N ALA A 810 16.33 -51.72 6.01
CA ALA A 810 17.19 -50.95 6.91
C ALA A 810 17.62 -51.86 8.06
N ALA A 811 18.73 -52.57 7.88
CA ALA A 811 19.20 -53.57 8.83
C ALA A 811 20.66 -53.34 9.23
N VAL A 812 20.95 -53.44 10.53
CA VAL A 812 22.29 -53.35 11.11
C VAL A 812 22.45 -54.48 12.13
N SER A 813 23.47 -55.32 11.96
CA SER A 813 23.74 -56.43 12.87
C SER A 813 24.89 -56.12 13.84
N SER A 814 24.85 -56.76 15.01
CA SER A 814 25.99 -56.83 15.95
C SER A 814 26.51 -55.48 16.46
N VAL A 815 25.60 -54.58 16.84
CA VAL A 815 25.93 -53.28 17.42
C VAL A 815 26.16 -53.43 18.93
N ALA A 816 27.40 -53.33 19.39
CA ALA A 816 27.71 -53.30 20.82
C ALA A 816 27.18 -52.01 21.46
N VAL A 817 26.45 -52.10 22.57
CA VAL A 817 25.87 -50.97 23.31
C VAL A 817 26.16 -51.09 24.81
N LYS A 818 26.43 -49.95 25.44
CA LYS A 818 26.42 -49.80 26.90
C LYS A 818 25.11 -49.16 27.34
N ARG A 819 24.68 -49.40 28.58
CA ARG A 819 23.53 -48.74 29.18
C ARG A 819 23.67 -47.22 29.04
N GLY A 820 22.66 -46.59 28.45
CA GLY A 820 22.65 -45.16 28.16
C GLY A 820 23.14 -44.78 26.75
N ASP A 821 23.75 -45.69 25.99
CA ASP A 821 24.09 -45.44 24.59
C ASP A 821 22.82 -45.15 23.77
N ARG A 822 22.94 -44.25 22.78
CA ARG A 822 21.81 -43.85 21.93
C ARG A 822 22.02 -44.30 20.48
N ILE A 823 20.96 -44.83 19.89
CA ILE A 823 20.85 -45.09 18.45
C ILE A 823 19.83 -44.12 17.88
N TYR A 824 20.21 -43.44 16.80
CA TYR A 824 19.44 -42.40 16.13
C TYR A 824 18.94 -42.92 14.80
N PHE A 825 17.66 -42.69 14.53
CA PHE A 825 16.96 -43.00 13.30
C PHE A 825 16.58 -41.68 12.64
N ARG A 826 17.31 -41.30 11.59
CA ARG A 826 17.21 -39.98 10.95
C ARG A 826 16.48 -40.07 9.62
N VAL A 827 15.65 -39.08 9.34
CA VAL A 827 15.04 -38.81 8.05
C VAL A 827 15.32 -37.35 7.70
N GLN A 828 15.94 -37.12 6.55
CA GLN A 828 16.35 -35.81 6.05
C GLN A 828 15.61 -35.58 4.73
N SER A 829 15.19 -34.33 4.50
CA SER A 829 14.65 -33.89 3.22
C SER A 829 15.82 -33.74 2.24
N GLY A 830 15.90 -34.63 1.25
CA GLY A 830 16.96 -34.66 0.25
C GLY A 830 18.39 -34.79 0.81
N SER A 831 19.36 -34.34 0.01
CA SER A 831 20.81 -34.37 0.31
C SER A 831 21.52 -33.03 0.06
N GLU A 832 20.78 -31.98 -0.30
CA GLU A 832 21.29 -30.64 -0.61
C GLU A 832 20.66 -29.60 0.31
N GLU A 833 21.34 -28.49 0.58
CA GLU A 833 20.82 -27.38 1.42
C GLU A 833 19.59 -26.68 0.81
N THR A 834 19.33 -26.90 -0.48
CA THR A 834 18.17 -26.39 -1.22
C THR A 834 17.02 -27.38 -1.31
N SER A 835 17.11 -28.53 -0.61
CA SER A 835 16.06 -29.54 -0.65
C SER A 835 14.76 -28.99 -0.05
N ASN A 836 13.62 -29.44 -0.57
CA ASN A 836 12.30 -29.02 -0.12
C ASN A 836 11.60 -30.19 0.56
N GLY A 837 11.14 -29.98 1.80
CA GLY A 837 10.39 -30.97 2.60
C GLY A 837 9.05 -31.41 2.03
N SER A 838 8.77 -31.14 0.76
CA SER A 838 7.51 -31.46 0.09
C SER A 838 7.49 -32.94 -0.28
N PHE A 839 6.43 -33.63 0.16
CA PHE A 839 6.19 -35.05 -0.13
C PHE A 839 7.19 -36.05 0.48
N ASP A 840 7.92 -35.65 1.53
CA ASP A 840 8.94 -36.48 2.21
C ASP A 840 8.40 -37.39 3.32
N LYS A 841 7.15 -37.84 3.19
CA LYS A 841 6.55 -38.74 4.19
C LYS A 841 7.11 -40.15 4.02
N VAL A 842 7.66 -40.72 5.08
CA VAL A 842 8.20 -42.10 5.06
C VAL A 842 7.42 -43.03 5.96
N SER A 843 7.25 -44.26 5.51
CA SER A 843 6.81 -45.38 6.36
C SER A 843 8.04 -46.10 6.88
N TRP A 844 8.30 -46.00 8.19
CA TRP A 844 9.44 -46.65 8.84
C TRP A 844 9.13 -47.07 10.27
N SER A 845 9.19 -48.39 10.54
CA SER A 845 9.10 -48.94 11.90
C SER A 845 10.29 -49.86 12.20
N PRO A 846 11.44 -49.32 12.66
CA PRO A 846 12.61 -50.12 12.97
C PRO A 846 12.47 -50.84 14.32
N THR A 847 12.73 -52.14 14.34
CA THR A 847 12.77 -53.00 15.52
C THR A 847 14.21 -53.21 15.97
N ILE A 848 14.46 -53.05 17.27
CA ILE A 848 15.78 -53.27 17.89
C ILE A 848 15.72 -54.54 18.72
N THR A 849 16.65 -55.46 18.50
CA THR A 849 16.67 -56.77 19.16
C THR A 849 18.02 -57.04 19.81
N TYR A 850 18.05 -57.26 21.13
CA TYR A 850 19.24 -57.73 21.84
C TYR A 850 19.58 -59.19 21.49
N ALA A 851 20.86 -59.49 21.39
CA ALA A 851 21.36 -60.87 21.30
C ALA A 851 21.16 -61.59 22.65
N GLY A 852 20.48 -62.74 22.61
CA GLY A 852 20.19 -63.58 23.79
C GLY A 852 18.82 -64.25 23.73
N GLU A 853 18.44 -64.98 24.77
CA GLU A 853 17.10 -65.57 24.89
C GLU A 853 16.05 -64.49 25.20
N SER A 854 14.98 -64.46 24.41
CA SER A 854 13.83 -63.56 24.60
C SER A 854 12.86 -64.17 25.61
N ASN A 855 12.51 -63.40 26.64
CA ASN A 855 11.41 -63.72 27.54
C ASN A 855 10.25 -62.78 27.25
N ILE A 856 9.04 -63.33 27.12
CA ILE A 856 7.82 -62.52 27.06
C ILE A 856 7.47 -62.11 28.49
N LEU A 857 7.41 -60.81 28.71
CA LEU A 857 7.02 -60.22 29.98
C LEU A 857 5.49 -60.35 30.16
N PRO A 858 4.95 -60.33 31.40
CA PRO A 858 3.51 -60.41 31.66
C PRO A 858 2.58 -59.44 30.90
N ASN A 859 3.11 -58.33 30.36
CA ASN A 859 2.39 -57.38 29.50
C ASN A 859 2.41 -57.75 28.01
N GLY A 860 2.93 -58.93 27.65
CA GLY A 860 3.04 -59.38 26.26
C GLY A 860 4.24 -58.82 25.49
N LEU A 861 5.06 -57.94 26.09
CA LEU A 861 6.24 -57.35 25.45
C LEU A 861 7.49 -58.23 25.63
N SER A 862 8.44 -58.14 24.70
CA SER A 862 9.71 -58.87 24.78
C SER A 862 10.72 -58.18 25.70
N SER A 863 11.53 -58.98 26.40
CA SER A 863 12.69 -58.49 27.16
C SER A 863 13.93 -58.16 26.31
N THR A 864 13.85 -58.42 25.00
CA THR A 864 14.96 -58.26 24.05
C THR A 864 14.57 -57.50 22.78
N GLU A 865 13.29 -57.48 22.40
CA GLU A 865 12.77 -56.78 21.23
C GLU A 865 12.10 -55.46 21.64
N TYR A 866 12.44 -54.37 20.94
CA TYR A 866 11.90 -53.03 21.16
C TYR A 866 11.33 -52.50 19.85
N LYS A 867 10.03 -52.18 19.83
CA LYS A 867 9.36 -51.60 18.66
C LYS A 867 9.01 -50.13 18.91
N PRO A 868 8.96 -49.29 17.86
CA PRO A 868 8.64 -47.88 18.02
C PRO A 868 7.21 -47.65 18.53
N GLU A 869 6.27 -48.53 18.18
CA GLU A 869 4.91 -48.47 18.72
C GLU A 869 4.84 -48.63 20.25
N ASP A 870 5.79 -49.32 20.90
CA ASP A 870 5.75 -49.62 22.34
C ASP A 870 6.06 -48.41 23.23
N GLY A 871 6.60 -47.32 22.68
CA GLY A 871 7.12 -46.17 23.43
C GLY A 871 6.25 -44.90 23.47
N ALA A 872 5.06 -44.90 22.85
CA ALA A 872 4.21 -43.71 22.77
C ALA A 872 3.23 -43.62 23.94
N ILE A 873 3.55 -42.78 24.94
CA ILE A 873 2.65 -42.40 26.04
C ILE A 873 2.42 -40.89 25.96
N TYR A 874 1.17 -40.47 25.83
CA TYR A 874 0.78 -39.06 25.85
C TYR A 874 0.19 -38.74 27.23
N ASP A 875 0.84 -37.85 27.97
CA ASP A 875 0.39 -37.29 29.25
C ASP A 875 -0.40 -36.00 29.00
N VAL A 876 -1.54 -35.85 29.67
CA VAL A 876 -2.20 -34.56 29.91
C VAL A 876 -2.44 -34.45 31.40
N ASN A 877 -2.00 -33.35 32.02
CA ASN A 877 -2.08 -33.18 33.45
C ASN A 877 -3.22 -32.22 33.82
N THR A 878 -4.20 -32.74 34.58
CA THR A 878 -5.41 -32.03 34.99
C THR A 878 -5.59 -32.16 36.50
N SER A 879 -5.74 -31.03 37.20
CA SER A 879 -6.15 -30.97 38.60
C SER A 879 -7.61 -30.55 38.73
N ALA A 880 -8.32 -31.13 39.69
CA ALA A 880 -9.68 -30.73 40.05
C ALA A 880 -9.65 -29.76 41.23
N ASN A 881 -10.28 -28.60 41.06
CA ASN A 881 -10.41 -27.58 42.10
C ASN A 881 -11.74 -27.74 42.85
N VAL A 882 -11.71 -27.61 44.19
CA VAL A 882 -12.87 -27.76 45.07
C VAL A 882 -13.06 -26.49 45.90
N GLU A 883 -14.21 -25.83 45.74
CA GLU A 883 -14.60 -24.69 46.58
C GLU A 883 -14.88 -25.13 48.02
N ASN A 884 -14.29 -24.40 48.99
CA ASN A 884 -14.58 -24.50 50.43
C ASN A 884 -14.25 -25.82 51.15
N GLY A 885 -13.50 -26.74 50.55
CA GLY A 885 -12.90 -27.87 51.28
C GLY A 885 -13.90 -28.86 51.90
N SER A 886 -15.05 -29.07 51.27
CA SER A 886 -16.01 -30.11 51.68
C SER A 886 -15.56 -31.52 51.26
N SER A 887 -16.24 -32.58 51.71
CA SER A 887 -15.92 -33.98 51.34
C SER A 887 -15.93 -34.19 49.83
N VAL A 888 -14.92 -34.90 49.31
CA VAL A 888 -14.73 -35.13 47.87
C VAL A 888 -15.09 -36.57 47.55
N GLU A 889 -16.06 -36.76 46.65
CA GLU A 889 -16.40 -38.08 46.12
C GLU A 889 -15.82 -38.23 44.71
N VAL A 890 -14.82 -39.10 44.58
CA VAL A 890 -14.25 -39.48 43.29
C VAL A 890 -14.96 -40.73 42.80
N ARG A 891 -15.59 -40.65 41.63
CA ARG A 891 -16.14 -41.81 40.94
C ARG A 891 -15.37 -42.00 39.64
N SER A 892 -14.67 -43.12 39.49
CA SER A 892 -13.91 -43.39 38.27
C SER A 892 -14.19 -44.77 37.70
N ALA A 893 -14.37 -44.85 36.38
CA ALA A 893 -14.30 -46.11 35.66
C ALA A 893 -12.81 -46.39 35.39
N PHE A 894 -12.19 -47.16 36.28
CA PHE A 894 -10.79 -47.55 36.18
C PHE A 894 -10.65 -48.95 35.60
N HIS A 895 -9.87 -49.08 34.53
CA HIS A 895 -9.49 -50.36 33.94
C HIS A 895 -7.99 -50.56 34.06
N LYS A 896 -7.60 -51.67 34.70
CA LYS A 896 -6.22 -52.14 34.78
C LYS A 896 -6.14 -53.61 34.33
N PRO A 897 -5.32 -53.96 33.33
CA PRO A 897 -5.01 -55.35 33.00
C PRO A 897 -3.95 -55.96 33.94
N VAL A 898 -3.61 -57.23 33.73
CA VAL A 898 -2.40 -57.82 34.34
C VAL A 898 -1.17 -57.09 33.79
N THR A 899 -0.25 -56.70 34.68
CA THR A 899 0.89 -55.82 34.38
C THR A 899 2.20 -56.49 34.76
N THR A 900 3.32 -55.97 34.24
CA THR A 900 4.67 -56.47 34.51
C THR A 900 5.21 -56.13 35.89
N ASP A 901 4.58 -55.16 36.54
CA ASP A 901 4.97 -54.62 37.83
C ASP A 901 3.75 -54.05 38.54
N ASP A 902 3.89 -53.79 39.84
CA ASP A 902 2.84 -53.22 40.66
C ASP A 902 2.51 -51.81 40.16
N VAL A 903 1.23 -51.46 40.25
CA VAL A 903 0.72 -50.15 39.85
C VAL A 903 0.17 -49.47 41.08
N VAL A 904 0.63 -48.26 41.36
CA VAL A 904 0.15 -47.46 42.48
C VAL A 904 -0.74 -46.35 41.94
N LEU A 905 -2.02 -46.39 42.33
CA LEU A 905 -2.97 -45.30 42.14
C LEU A 905 -2.91 -44.38 43.36
N CYS A 906 -2.59 -43.11 43.16
CA CYS A 906 -2.55 -42.09 44.19
C CYS A 906 -3.53 -40.95 43.88
N ILE A 907 -4.19 -40.45 44.92
CA ILE A 907 -4.84 -39.13 44.90
C ILE A 907 -4.04 -38.24 45.82
N ILE A 908 -3.60 -37.10 45.29
CA ILE A 908 -2.82 -36.11 46.02
C ILE A 908 -3.71 -34.90 46.21
N GLY A 909 -3.89 -34.49 47.47
CA GLY A 909 -4.60 -33.28 47.84
C GLY A 909 -3.61 -32.18 48.21
N SER A 910 -3.84 -30.95 47.77
CA SER A 910 -3.07 -29.79 48.20
C SER A 910 -3.94 -28.54 48.36
N ASN A 911 -3.48 -27.55 49.13
CA ASN A 911 -3.99 -26.19 49.07
C ASN A 911 -3.12 -25.33 48.14
N GLU A 912 -3.42 -24.03 47.99
CA GLU A 912 -2.62 -23.17 47.11
C GLU A 912 -1.18 -23.01 47.63
N LYS A 913 -0.19 -23.39 46.80
CA LYS A 913 1.25 -23.27 47.14
C LYS A 913 1.72 -21.83 47.22
N LYS A 914 0.94 -20.89 46.69
CA LYS A 914 1.19 -19.46 46.68
C LYS A 914 -0.01 -18.70 47.23
N ASP A 915 0.24 -17.59 47.91
CA ASP A 915 -0.84 -16.67 48.30
C ASP A 915 -1.32 -15.81 47.12
N SER A 916 -2.34 -14.97 47.34
CA SER A 916 -2.92 -14.08 46.33
C SER A 916 -1.93 -13.05 45.75
N ASP A 917 -0.81 -12.83 46.44
CA ASP A 917 0.24 -11.90 46.05
C ASP A 917 1.43 -12.61 45.39
N GLY A 918 1.35 -13.94 45.21
CA GLY A 918 2.34 -14.77 44.53
C GLY A 918 3.53 -15.21 45.40
N ASN A 919 3.51 -14.97 46.71
CA ASN A 919 4.56 -15.41 47.64
C ASN A 919 4.36 -16.88 48.05
N ASP A 920 5.41 -17.54 48.53
CA ASP A 920 5.29 -18.90 49.09
C ASP A 920 4.27 -18.91 50.23
N ASN A 921 3.20 -19.71 50.09
CA ASN A 921 2.21 -19.86 51.13
C ASN A 921 2.86 -20.61 52.32
N PRO A 922 3.08 -19.97 53.48
CA PRO A 922 3.72 -20.61 54.63
C PRO A 922 2.85 -21.73 55.23
N ASN A 923 1.58 -21.81 54.83
CA ASN A 923 0.64 -22.84 55.24
C ASN A 923 0.38 -23.88 54.11
N TYR A 924 1.27 -23.98 53.11
CA TYR A 924 1.14 -24.99 52.05
C TYR A 924 1.20 -26.40 52.63
N ILE A 925 0.21 -27.22 52.28
CA ILE A 925 0.11 -28.63 52.64
C ILE A 925 -0.19 -29.39 51.37
N GLU A 926 0.66 -30.36 51.03
CA GLU A 926 0.44 -31.35 49.98
C GLU A 926 0.59 -32.73 50.61
N LYS A 927 -0.41 -33.58 50.42
CA LYS A 927 -0.37 -34.94 50.94
C LYS A 927 -1.09 -35.90 50.02
N THR A 928 -0.62 -37.13 50.02
CA THR A 928 -1.36 -38.25 49.45
C THR A 928 -2.59 -38.52 50.31
N VAL A 929 -3.76 -38.14 49.82
CA VAL A 929 -5.05 -38.34 50.51
C VAL A 929 -5.59 -39.75 50.29
N PHE A 930 -5.12 -40.44 49.26
CA PHE A 930 -5.43 -41.84 48.97
C PHE A 930 -4.29 -42.49 48.21
N ALA A 931 -3.92 -43.73 48.57
CA ALA A 931 -3.03 -44.56 47.77
C ALA A 931 -3.52 -46.00 47.79
N ARG A 932 -3.56 -46.63 46.62
CA ARG A 932 -3.87 -48.04 46.47
C ARG A 932 -2.87 -48.68 45.52
N THR A 933 -2.11 -49.64 46.05
CA THR A 933 -1.26 -50.51 45.23
C THR A 933 -2.10 -51.65 44.68
N LEU A 934 -2.13 -51.78 43.36
CA LEU A 934 -2.73 -52.88 42.63
C LEU A 934 -1.61 -53.79 42.16
N LYS A 935 -1.68 -55.07 42.51
CA LYS A 935 -0.60 -56.01 42.24
C LYS A 935 -0.45 -56.28 40.76
N ALA A 936 0.78 -56.59 40.34
CA ALA A 936 1.11 -56.89 38.95
C ALA A 936 0.16 -57.93 38.33
N ASN A 937 -0.14 -59.00 39.06
CA ASN A 937 -1.03 -60.10 38.65
C ASN A 937 -2.54 -59.85 38.85
N GLU A 938 -2.94 -58.68 39.34
CA GLU A 938 -4.34 -58.34 39.63
C GLU A 938 -4.94 -57.55 38.44
N ALA A 939 -5.91 -58.13 37.74
CA ALA A 939 -6.72 -57.40 36.75
C ALA A 939 -7.92 -56.74 37.43
N PHE A 940 -8.19 -55.48 37.09
CA PHE A 940 -9.30 -54.69 37.62
C PHE A 940 -10.21 -54.23 36.47
N GLY A 941 -11.42 -54.79 36.40
CA GLY A 941 -12.38 -54.55 35.33
C GLY A 941 -13.66 -53.88 35.84
N GLY A 942 -13.79 -52.58 35.61
CA GLY A 942 -15.10 -51.93 35.40
C GLY A 942 -16.00 -51.67 36.59
N ASP A 943 -15.61 -51.94 37.84
CA ASP A 943 -16.36 -51.45 39.00
C ASP A 943 -15.91 -50.04 39.38
N SER A 944 -16.87 -49.13 39.51
CA SER A 944 -16.66 -47.73 39.86
C SER A 944 -15.78 -47.61 41.10
N LEU A 945 -14.58 -47.06 40.91
CA LEU A 945 -13.68 -46.71 42.01
C LEU A 945 -14.32 -45.51 42.71
N ASN A 946 -15.14 -45.81 43.71
CA ASN A 946 -15.85 -44.82 44.53
C ASN A 946 -15.01 -44.55 45.77
N ILE A 947 -14.27 -43.45 45.75
CA ILE A 947 -13.44 -43.03 46.85
C ILE A 947 -14.13 -41.82 47.49
N SER A 948 -14.59 -42.01 48.72
CA SER A 948 -15.08 -40.91 49.56
C SER A 948 -13.92 -40.42 50.42
N LEU A 949 -13.49 -39.18 50.19
CA LEU A 949 -12.42 -38.53 50.94
C LEU A 949 -13.02 -37.50 51.89
N GLU A 950 -12.79 -37.70 53.19
CA GLU A 950 -13.06 -36.66 54.19
C GLU A 950 -11.95 -35.60 54.12
N ASN A 951 -12.29 -34.42 53.59
CA ASN A 951 -11.36 -33.31 53.42
C ASN A 951 -11.23 -32.47 54.70
N THR A 952 -10.82 -33.10 55.82
CA THR A 952 -10.71 -32.45 57.14
C THR A 952 -9.72 -31.29 57.18
N GLU A 953 -8.77 -31.25 56.24
CA GLU A 953 -7.73 -30.22 56.12
C GLU A 953 -8.08 -29.11 55.10
N LYS A 954 -9.27 -29.15 54.50
CA LYS A 954 -9.75 -28.16 53.51
C LYS A 954 -8.81 -27.94 52.32
N LEU A 955 -8.23 -29.01 51.81
CA LEU A 955 -7.39 -28.98 50.60
C LEU A 955 -8.26 -28.61 49.39
N THR A 956 -7.78 -27.71 48.54
CA THR A 956 -8.55 -27.11 47.44
C THR A 956 -8.26 -27.75 46.08
N ASN A 957 -7.15 -28.46 45.96
CA ASN A 957 -6.67 -29.07 44.72
C ASN A 957 -6.53 -30.58 44.90
N PHE A 958 -7.05 -31.36 43.94
CA PHE A 958 -6.88 -32.81 43.91
C PHE A 958 -6.34 -33.26 42.55
N SER A 959 -5.25 -34.04 42.56
CA SER A 959 -4.65 -34.65 41.36
C SER A 959 -4.61 -36.17 41.49
N PHE A 960 -4.59 -36.84 40.33
CA PHE A 960 -4.59 -38.30 40.22
C PHE A 960 -3.28 -38.74 39.57
N GLU A 961 -2.54 -39.62 40.24
CA GLU A 961 -1.31 -40.20 39.71
C GLU A 961 -1.43 -41.71 39.63
N ILE A 962 -1.02 -42.28 38.49
CA ILE A 962 -0.79 -43.70 38.35
C ILE A 962 0.71 -43.89 38.07
N SER A 963 1.38 -44.71 38.87
CA SER A 963 2.81 -44.93 38.76
C SER A 963 3.17 -46.42 38.84
N SER A 964 4.30 -46.78 38.22
CA SER A 964 4.92 -48.09 38.34
C SER A 964 6.44 -47.93 38.31
N THR A 965 7.16 -48.86 38.91
CA THR A 965 8.64 -48.83 39.00
C THR A 965 9.35 -49.36 37.76
N SER A 966 8.59 -49.88 36.78
CA SER A 966 9.11 -50.34 35.49
C SER A 966 8.17 -49.96 34.33
N ASN A 967 8.58 -50.29 33.10
CA ASN A 967 7.79 -49.98 31.91
C ASN A 967 6.62 -50.98 31.78
N VAL A 968 5.42 -50.54 32.15
CA VAL A 968 4.16 -51.25 31.95
C VAL A 968 3.50 -50.78 30.65
N ASP A 969 2.59 -51.56 30.07
CA ASP A 969 1.87 -51.14 28.85
C ASP A 969 0.76 -50.14 29.20
N TRP A 970 1.10 -48.85 29.13
CA TRP A 970 0.18 -47.77 29.50
C TRP A 970 -1.01 -47.59 28.55
N LYS A 971 -0.99 -48.18 27.34
CA LYS A 971 -2.08 -48.01 26.35
C LYS A 971 -3.36 -48.76 26.71
N GLU A 972 -3.21 -49.85 27.47
CA GLU A 972 -4.32 -50.70 27.92
C GLU A 972 -4.99 -50.15 29.20
N TYR A 973 -4.48 -49.04 29.76
CA TYR A 973 -5.11 -48.37 30.90
C TYR A 973 -6.17 -47.38 30.42
N ARG A 974 -7.34 -47.40 31.06
CA ARG A 974 -8.37 -46.38 30.88
C ARG A 974 -8.82 -45.88 32.24
N LEU A 975 -8.70 -44.57 32.46
CA LEU A 975 -9.22 -43.89 33.65
C LEU A 975 -10.18 -42.80 33.16
N ALA A 976 -11.48 -43.02 33.35
CA ALA A 976 -12.50 -42.00 33.12
C ALA A 976 -13.06 -41.56 34.48
N SER A 977 -12.62 -40.40 34.97
CA SER A 977 -12.94 -39.91 36.31
C SER A 977 -14.02 -38.82 36.27
N VAL A 978 -15.09 -39.00 37.04
CA VAL A 978 -16.12 -38.00 37.31
C VAL A 978 -16.02 -37.61 38.79
N CYS A 979 -15.65 -36.37 39.05
CA CYS A 979 -15.68 -35.80 40.41
C CYS A 979 -17.05 -35.13 40.59
N ASN A 980 -17.93 -35.71 41.40
CA ASN A 980 -19.25 -35.13 41.64
C ASN A 980 -19.14 -34.10 42.77
N LEU A 981 -18.90 -32.86 42.40
CA LEU A 981 -19.11 -31.70 43.25
C LEU A 981 -20.52 -31.18 42.96
N GLN A 982 -21.27 -30.74 43.98
CA GLN A 982 -22.51 -29.99 43.72
C GLN A 982 -22.15 -28.70 42.95
N GLY A 983 -22.11 -28.75 41.62
CA GLY A 983 -21.90 -27.58 40.78
C GLY A 983 -21.21 -27.81 39.44
N PHE A 984 -20.02 -28.40 39.37
CA PHE A 984 -19.22 -28.42 38.13
C PHE A 984 -18.19 -29.55 38.06
N CYS A 985 -18.15 -30.23 36.91
CA CYS A 985 -16.99 -30.58 36.05
C CYS A 985 -17.17 -31.93 35.32
N GLN A 986 -16.71 -31.95 34.07
CA GLN A 986 -16.50 -33.13 33.23
C GLN A 986 -15.02 -33.10 32.80
N CYS A 987 -14.28 -34.20 33.00
CA CYS A 987 -12.92 -34.42 32.49
C CYS A 987 -12.98 -35.32 31.25
#